data_AF-A0A9C7UPN3-F1
#
_entry.id   AF-A0A9C7UPN3-F1
#
_cell.length_a   1.000
_cell.length_b   1.000
_cell.length_c   1.000
_cell.angle_alpha   90.00
_cell.angle_beta   90.00
_cell.angle_gamma   90.00
#
_symmetry.space_group_name_H-M   'P 1'
#
loop_
_entity.id
_entity.type
_entity.pdbx_description
1 polymer ?
#
loop_
_entity_poly.entity_id
_entity_poly.type
_entity_poly.pdbx_seq_one_letter_code
_entity_poly.pdbx_strand_id
1 'polypeptide(L)'
;MKSHFLLFCKAPKPGYAKSRLAPFLGDSTAAELSAALTEYVLEQLLQHFYNVNVEMRFVVCYTGETDISYWHSWFLPFFTHYFGKATMDDNGNFSFNKKFQLSFAEQSDGSLGVRLLRAFQNNFETGAEKVVVVGVDTPDLDGFLVETAFKALETFDIVVGPSLDGGYYLLGMRSFCEEVFKNIPWSTSEVLNATRHQALTAGYTMDILPALEDIDEVENLFILERLAATSNKGKRWMKFLDKWLLEYLHPCPSYSYYNESLNHDHQEETLLTAVTPRWIGESNQSHSIEKTAKNGQLNNICDRKDKLVYVSVVKPQLVGKLLRVLGRVLPLGKELSHVKRVKRKTERSSLDQDGKRHRSEPHITVLLCLKEDFENLDYSVLDSLNEFGLEPFLMSIPSRAAMTREEYVSLCSIWPVLYQPPPPPRPLPSNEEMLSILRHMSICFDIAWYHRKNSNYLGICAMMVRPSKNEIIAVTCDTSCRNHMSDKWKEMKCESCQPFTHAVMNCIESASWKVGSYKRRQSLQSKALSDCSSYCDEAERSLTGDSDSNSFESETDTETTDKSSLPDDAYMCTGMDVYTTREPCLMCCMALVHARVKRVIFAIPNKYFGGLGGGPSGTQLHKVAALNHHFDVLHLEGFEKIWKPTIITNDAKRSLK
;
A
#
# COMPACT_ATOMS: atom_id res chain seq x y z
N MET A 1 1.15 42.42 -6.05
CA MET A 1 0.11 41.48 -5.58
C MET A 1 0.64 40.82 -4.32
N LYS A 2 -0.20 40.56 -3.31
CA LYS A 2 0.24 40.06 -2.00
C LYS A 2 0.45 38.53 -1.95
N SER A 3 -0.23 37.80 -2.83
CA SER A 3 -0.17 36.34 -2.91
C SER A 3 0.68 35.91 -4.11
N HIS A 4 1.79 35.22 -3.85
CA HIS A 4 2.67 34.67 -4.88
C HIS A 4 2.55 33.15 -4.93
N PHE A 5 2.27 32.61 -6.10
CA PHE A 5 2.14 31.18 -6.35
C PHE A 5 3.24 30.71 -7.31
N LEU A 6 4.13 29.87 -6.80
CA LEU A 6 5.34 29.43 -7.47
C LEU A 6 5.11 28.04 -8.06
N LEU A 7 5.34 27.92 -9.36
CA LEU A 7 5.39 26.65 -10.08
C LEU A 7 6.87 26.25 -10.22
N PHE A 8 7.30 25.23 -9.49
CA PHE A 8 8.66 24.71 -9.60
C PHE A 8 8.75 23.71 -10.75
N CYS A 9 9.36 24.16 -11.85
CA CYS A 9 9.40 23.42 -13.11
C CYS A 9 10.84 23.04 -13.47
N LYS A 10 10.97 21.85 -14.04
CA LYS A 10 12.21 21.39 -14.69
C LYS A 10 11.97 21.29 -16.19
N ALA A 11 12.95 21.68 -17.00
CA ALA A 11 12.79 21.59 -18.46
C ALA A 11 12.59 20.12 -18.89
N PRO A 12 11.54 19.80 -19.68
CA PRO A 12 11.26 18.43 -20.15
C PRO A 12 12.21 18.05 -21.29
N LYS A 13 13.48 17.82 -20.95
CA LYS A 13 14.53 17.42 -21.89
C LYS A 13 14.88 15.93 -21.71
N PRO A 14 15.09 15.18 -22.80
CA PRO A 14 15.57 13.80 -22.73
C PRO A 14 16.87 13.70 -21.93
N GLY A 15 16.96 12.72 -21.02
CA GLY A 15 18.11 12.52 -20.13
C GLY A 15 18.15 13.47 -18.92
N TYR A 16 17.20 14.41 -18.83
CA TYR A 16 17.18 15.43 -17.78
C TYR A 16 15.92 15.35 -16.90
N ALA A 17 14.75 15.13 -17.49
CA ALA A 17 13.49 14.98 -16.77
C ALA A 17 13.20 13.51 -16.44
N LYS A 18 12.53 13.27 -15.29
CA LYS A 18 12.07 11.94 -14.86
C LYS A 18 13.13 10.84 -14.98
N SER A 19 14.32 11.10 -14.45
CA SER A 19 15.48 10.19 -14.54
C SER A 19 15.25 8.82 -13.91
N ARG A 20 14.33 8.68 -12.95
CA ARG A 20 13.91 7.38 -12.39
C ARG A 20 13.02 6.56 -13.34
N LEU A 21 12.25 7.24 -14.20
CA LEU A 21 11.40 6.62 -15.21
C LEU A 21 12.14 6.38 -16.53
N ALA A 22 13.15 7.19 -16.84
CA ALA A 22 13.93 7.08 -18.08
C ALA A 22 14.49 5.68 -18.38
N PRO A 23 15.00 4.88 -17.40
CA PRO A 23 15.42 3.51 -17.65
C PRO A 23 14.32 2.58 -18.19
N PHE A 24 13.05 2.91 -17.93
CA PHE A 24 11.89 2.10 -18.31
C PHE A 24 11.19 2.66 -19.55
N LEU A 25 11.02 3.98 -19.61
CA LEU A 25 10.28 4.66 -20.69
C LEU A 25 11.18 5.03 -21.87
N GLY A 26 12.50 5.11 -21.66
CA GLY A 26 13.43 5.81 -22.53
C GLY A 26 13.42 7.33 -22.28
N ASP A 27 14.58 7.97 -22.48
CA ASP A 27 14.81 9.38 -22.18
C ASP A 27 13.81 10.32 -22.88
N SER A 28 13.47 10.04 -24.15
CA SER A 28 12.52 10.87 -24.91
C SER A 28 11.11 10.80 -24.33
N THR A 29 10.64 9.59 -24.03
CA THR A 29 9.30 9.35 -23.49
C THR A 29 9.16 9.90 -22.07
N ALA A 30 10.20 9.78 -21.24
CA ALA A 30 10.24 10.35 -19.90
C ALA A 30 10.15 11.89 -19.92
N ALA A 31 10.81 12.52 -20.89
CA ALA A 31 10.69 13.96 -21.13
C ALA A 31 9.31 14.37 -21.64
N GLU A 32 8.74 13.63 -22.60
CA GLU A 32 7.37 13.84 -23.09
C GLU A 32 6.33 13.72 -21.96
N LEU A 33 6.48 12.73 -21.07
CA LEU A 33 5.64 12.55 -19.89
C LEU A 33 5.74 13.76 -18.94
N SER A 34 6.95 14.22 -18.64
CA SER A 34 7.15 15.39 -17.79
C SER A 34 6.48 16.65 -18.36
N ALA A 35 6.58 16.87 -19.67
CA ALA A 35 5.87 17.95 -20.35
C ALA A 35 4.35 17.79 -20.22
N ALA A 36 3.83 16.59 -20.45
CA ALA A 36 2.40 16.30 -20.38
C ALA A 36 1.82 16.53 -18.97
N LEU A 37 2.53 16.11 -17.92
CA LEU A 37 2.13 16.36 -16.53
C LEU A 37 2.11 17.85 -16.20
N THR A 38 3.15 18.57 -16.63
CA THR A 38 3.23 20.02 -16.43
C THR A 38 2.06 20.75 -17.09
N GLU A 39 1.75 20.42 -18.35
CA GLU A 39 0.60 20.99 -19.06
C GLU A 39 -0.73 20.63 -18.39
N TYR A 40 -0.89 19.39 -17.94
CA TYR A 40 -2.10 18.93 -17.25
C TYR A 40 -2.35 19.71 -15.95
N VAL A 41 -1.35 19.75 -15.06
CA VAL A 41 -1.43 20.47 -13.79
C VAL A 41 -1.69 21.96 -14.03
N LEU A 42 -0.97 22.57 -14.98
CA LEU A 42 -1.17 23.98 -15.33
C LEU A 42 -2.61 24.26 -15.78
N GLU A 43 -3.20 23.38 -16.59
CA GLU A 43 -4.59 23.53 -17.02
C GLU A 43 -5.59 23.42 -15.87
N GLN A 44 -5.43 22.44 -14.97
CA GLN A 44 -6.31 22.31 -13.79
C GLN A 44 -6.26 23.58 -12.93
N LEU A 45 -5.05 24.09 -12.68
CA LEU A 45 -4.82 25.29 -11.88
C LEU A 45 -5.46 26.53 -12.55
N LEU A 46 -5.17 26.77 -13.82
CA LEU A 46 -5.67 27.95 -14.53
C LEU A 46 -7.19 27.91 -14.72
N GLN A 47 -7.78 26.74 -14.98
CA GLN A 47 -9.23 26.58 -15.08
C GLN A 47 -9.93 26.92 -13.76
N HIS A 48 -9.35 26.55 -12.62
CA HIS A 48 -9.86 26.93 -11.31
C HIS A 48 -9.75 28.44 -11.10
N PHE A 49 -8.55 29.02 -11.23
CA PHE A 49 -8.32 30.44 -10.98
C PHE A 49 -9.03 31.38 -11.94
N TYR A 50 -9.39 30.92 -13.15
CA TYR A 50 -10.27 31.65 -14.06
C TYR A 50 -11.64 31.94 -13.45
N ASN A 51 -12.17 31.01 -12.65
CA ASN A 51 -13.51 31.10 -12.05
C ASN A 51 -13.51 31.76 -10.66
N VAL A 52 -12.34 32.02 -10.08
CA VAL A 52 -12.21 32.53 -8.72
C VAL A 52 -11.76 33.99 -8.72
N ASN A 53 -12.35 34.80 -7.84
CA ASN A 53 -12.05 36.22 -7.74
C ASN A 53 -10.89 36.51 -6.78
N VAL A 54 -9.66 36.13 -7.16
CA VAL A 54 -8.44 36.33 -6.35
C VAL A 54 -7.38 37.07 -7.17
N GLU A 55 -6.64 37.97 -6.51
CA GLU A 55 -5.43 38.56 -7.08
C GLU A 55 -4.21 37.69 -6.76
N MET A 56 -3.47 37.28 -7.80
CA MET A 56 -2.36 36.34 -7.64
C MET A 56 -1.25 36.59 -8.65
N ARG A 57 -0.01 36.58 -8.17
CA ARG A 57 1.18 36.52 -9.02
C ARG A 57 1.61 35.06 -9.16
N PHE A 58 1.57 34.54 -10.39
CA PHE A 58 2.18 33.27 -10.76
C PHE A 58 3.66 33.48 -11.05
N VAL A 59 4.51 32.65 -10.48
CA VAL A 59 5.96 32.68 -10.70
C VAL A 59 6.37 31.31 -11.23
N VAL A 60 6.78 31.24 -12.49
CA VAL A 60 7.34 30.01 -13.06
C VAL A 60 8.81 29.96 -12.68
N CYS A 61 9.13 29.13 -11.70
CA CYS A 61 10.49 28.89 -11.22
C CYS A 61 11.12 27.78 -12.04
N TYR A 62 11.98 28.12 -13.00
CA TYR A 62 12.53 27.16 -13.96
C TYR A 62 14.01 26.85 -13.75
N THR A 63 14.45 25.65 -14.14
CA THR A 63 15.86 25.28 -14.11
C THR A 63 16.65 25.86 -15.29
N GLY A 64 17.92 26.25 -15.08
CA GLY A 64 18.74 27.05 -15.99
C GLY A 64 19.23 26.39 -17.28
N GLU A 65 18.72 25.21 -17.65
CA GLU A 65 19.19 24.47 -18.84
C GLU A 65 18.57 25.01 -20.14
N THR A 66 17.59 25.90 -20.06
CA THR A 66 16.98 26.61 -21.18
C THR A 66 16.94 28.10 -20.90
N ASP A 67 16.86 28.90 -21.96
CA ASP A 67 16.63 30.33 -21.80
C ASP A 67 15.19 30.63 -21.35
N ILE A 68 14.98 31.86 -20.90
CA ILE A 68 13.66 32.36 -20.51
C ILE A 68 12.68 32.37 -21.70
N SER A 69 13.19 32.54 -22.94
CA SER A 69 12.39 32.55 -24.17
C SER A 69 11.64 31.24 -24.38
N TYR A 70 12.28 30.10 -24.08
CA TYR A 70 11.65 28.79 -24.09
C TYR A 70 10.40 28.76 -23.17
N TRP A 71 10.55 29.20 -21.92
CA TRP A 71 9.46 29.22 -20.94
C TRP A 71 8.36 30.21 -21.31
N HIS A 72 8.71 31.39 -21.84
CA HIS A 72 7.74 32.34 -22.40
C HIS A 72 6.91 31.70 -23.50
N SER A 73 7.55 31.03 -24.46
CA SER A 73 6.86 30.41 -25.59
C SER A 73 5.92 29.27 -25.17
N TRP A 74 6.22 28.59 -24.05
CA TRP A 74 5.46 27.45 -23.57
C TRP A 74 4.32 27.87 -22.63
N PHE A 75 4.57 28.70 -21.61
CA PHE A 75 3.58 29.03 -20.58
C PHE A 75 2.66 30.19 -20.98
N LEU A 76 3.17 31.23 -21.65
CA LEU A 76 2.38 32.43 -21.98
C LEU A 76 1.08 32.13 -22.77
N PRO A 77 1.06 31.17 -23.72
CA PRO A 77 -0.18 30.79 -24.40
C PRO A 77 -1.28 30.26 -23.48
N PHE A 78 -0.93 29.48 -22.43
CA PHE A 78 -1.92 28.97 -21.47
C PHE A 78 -2.56 30.12 -20.68
N PHE A 79 -1.75 31.03 -20.15
CA PHE A 79 -2.26 32.19 -19.42
C PHE A 79 -3.08 33.11 -20.33
N THR A 80 -2.65 33.31 -21.58
CA THR A 80 -3.38 34.12 -22.55
C THR A 80 -4.73 33.53 -22.91
N HIS A 81 -4.81 32.20 -23.01
CA HIS A 81 -6.05 31.48 -23.27
C HIS A 81 -7.10 31.71 -22.18
N TYR A 82 -6.70 31.63 -20.91
CA TYR A 82 -7.63 31.81 -19.78
C TYR A 82 -7.86 33.29 -19.43
N PHE A 83 -6.81 34.11 -19.35
CA PHE A 83 -6.90 35.47 -18.79
C PHE A 83 -6.89 36.59 -19.85
N GLY A 84 -6.80 36.25 -21.13
CA GLY A 84 -6.78 37.21 -22.24
C GLY A 84 -5.38 37.77 -22.53
N LYS A 85 -5.29 38.85 -23.32
CA LYS A 85 -4.00 39.41 -23.74
C LYS A 85 -3.21 39.97 -22.55
N ALA A 86 -1.93 39.63 -22.49
CA ALA A 86 -0.98 40.19 -21.54
C ALA A 86 -0.45 41.56 -21.97
N THR A 87 -0.08 42.38 -20.98
CA THR A 87 0.86 43.50 -21.15
C THR A 87 2.14 43.19 -20.39
N MET A 88 3.30 43.33 -21.03
CA MET A 88 4.60 43.12 -20.40
C MET A 88 5.14 44.43 -19.83
N ASP A 89 5.68 44.40 -18.60
CA ASP A 89 6.37 45.52 -17.98
C ASP A 89 7.88 45.54 -18.32
N ASP A 90 8.58 46.59 -17.88
CA ASP A 90 10.02 46.76 -18.13
C ASP A 90 10.90 45.67 -17.47
N ASN A 91 10.34 44.96 -16.49
CA ASN A 91 11.01 43.86 -15.80
C ASN A 91 10.69 42.49 -16.44
N GLY A 92 9.96 42.46 -17.55
CA GLY A 92 9.57 41.23 -18.24
C GLY A 92 8.40 40.47 -17.59
N ASN A 93 7.67 41.08 -16.65
CA ASN A 93 6.48 40.46 -16.05
C ASN A 93 5.25 40.73 -16.92
N PHE A 94 4.41 39.72 -17.06
CA PHE A 94 3.17 39.79 -17.83
C PHE A 94 1.98 40.06 -16.89
N SER A 95 1.21 41.11 -17.13
CA SER A 95 -0.02 41.39 -16.40
C SER A 95 -1.25 41.06 -17.24
N PHE A 96 -2.23 40.41 -16.62
CA PHE A 96 -3.51 40.02 -17.20
C PHE A 96 -4.64 40.59 -16.36
N ASN A 97 -5.69 41.10 -17.01
CA ASN A 97 -6.99 41.51 -16.43
C ASN A 97 -6.94 42.25 -15.06
N LYS A 98 -5.83 42.94 -14.76
CA LYS A 98 -5.44 43.54 -13.47
C LYS A 98 -5.32 42.59 -12.27
N LYS A 99 -5.83 41.35 -12.34
CA LYS A 99 -5.87 40.40 -11.21
C LYS A 99 -4.75 39.39 -11.22
N PHE A 100 -4.17 39.09 -12.39
CA PHE A 100 -3.12 38.09 -12.51
C PHE A 100 -1.84 38.67 -13.07
N GLN A 101 -0.72 38.30 -12.46
CA GLN A 101 0.62 38.55 -12.98
C GLN A 101 1.31 37.21 -13.23
N LEU A 102 2.10 37.12 -14.29
CA LEU A 102 2.99 36.00 -14.58
C LEU A 102 4.42 36.52 -14.68
N SER A 103 5.30 35.97 -13.86
CA SER A 103 6.73 36.23 -13.89
C SER A 103 7.50 34.93 -14.02
N PHE A 104 8.73 35.01 -14.51
CA PHE A 104 9.62 33.87 -14.67
C PHE A 104 10.87 34.11 -13.84
N ALA A 105 11.31 33.09 -13.11
CA ALA A 105 12.50 33.19 -12.27
C ALA A 105 13.34 31.92 -12.44
N GLU A 106 14.62 32.09 -12.74
CA GLU A 106 15.55 30.96 -12.76
C GLU A 106 15.77 30.45 -11.33
N GLN A 107 15.71 29.14 -11.15
CA GLN A 107 16.06 28.49 -9.90
C GLN A 107 17.57 28.59 -9.70
N SER A 108 18.00 29.00 -8.52
CA SER A 108 19.42 29.15 -8.21
C SER A 108 20.18 27.82 -8.21
N ASP A 109 21.50 27.86 -8.21
CA ASP A 109 22.31 26.64 -8.02
C ASP A 109 22.14 26.02 -6.62
N GLY A 110 22.30 24.70 -6.53
CA GLY A 110 22.35 23.95 -5.28
C GLY A 110 21.30 22.85 -5.17
N SER A 111 21.17 22.29 -3.96
CA SER A 111 20.17 21.26 -3.67
C SER A 111 18.74 21.81 -3.78
N LEU A 112 17.75 20.93 -3.90
CA LEU A 112 16.33 21.34 -3.92
C LEU A 112 15.97 22.27 -2.75
N GLY A 113 16.47 21.97 -1.55
CA GLY A 113 16.25 22.82 -0.37
C GLY A 113 16.80 24.23 -0.52
N VAL A 114 18.01 24.39 -1.08
CA VAL A 114 18.61 25.71 -1.32
C VAL A 114 17.80 26.49 -2.36
N ARG A 115 17.31 25.80 -3.40
CA ARG A 115 16.47 26.41 -4.44
C ARG A 115 15.14 26.90 -3.89
N LEU A 116 14.47 26.07 -3.10
CA LEU A 116 13.22 26.44 -2.42
C LEU A 116 13.46 27.62 -1.46
N LEU A 117 14.48 27.53 -0.60
CA LEU A 117 14.84 28.58 0.35
C LEU A 117 14.98 29.95 -0.34
N ARG A 118 15.80 30.03 -1.39
CA ARG A 118 16.02 31.27 -2.15
C ARG A 118 14.78 31.74 -2.89
N ALA A 119 13.97 30.82 -3.42
CA ALA A 119 12.71 31.20 -4.06
C ALA A 119 11.73 31.84 -3.07
N PHE A 120 11.59 31.29 -1.86
CA PHE A 120 10.80 31.91 -0.80
C PHE A 120 11.37 33.27 -0.40
N GLN A 121 12.67 33.33 -0.13
CA GLN A 121 13.35 34.56 0.28
C GLN A 121 13.10 35.70 -0.73
N ASN A 122 13.39 35.46 -2.01
CA ASN A 122 13.22 36.46 -3.07
C ASN A 122 11.76 36.93 -3.21
N ASN A 123 10.79 36.04 -3.01
CA ASN A 123 9.38 36.39 -3.13
C ASN A 123 8.88 37.22 -1.94
N PHE A 124 9.35 36.94 -0.73
CA PHE A 124 9.08 37.79 0.44
C PHE A 124 9.77 39.15 0.33
N GLU A 125 11.02 39.20 -0.15
CA GLU A 125 11.77 40.45 -0.38
C GLU A 125 11.12 41.35 -1.44
N THR A 126 10.36 40.77 -2.38
CA THR A 126 9.57 41.53 -3.39
C THR A 126 8.17 41.92 -2.91
N GLY A 127 7.86 41.72 -1.62
CA GLY A 127 6.64 42.21 -0.97
C GLY A 127 5.47 41.22 -0.94
N ALA A 128 5.72 39.91 -1.13
CA ALA A 128 4.69 38.90 -0.89
C ALA A 128 4.33 38.83 0.60
N GLU A 129 3.05 38.67 0.90
CA GLU A 129 2.56 38.34 2.25
C GLU A 129 2.27 36.85 2.39
N LYS A 130 2.03 36.15 1.27
CA LYS A 130 1.86 34.70 1.24
C LYS A 130 2.55 34.14 0.02
N VAL A 131 3.34 33.10 0.21
CA VAL A 131 4.03 32.39 -0.86
C VAL A 131 3.64 30.92 -0.78
N VAL A 132 3.16 30.35 -1.88
CA VAL A 132 2.88 28.91 -2.00
C VAL A 132 3.68 28.39 -3.18
N VAL A 133 4.43 27.31 -2.99
CA VAL A 133 5.16 26.62 -4.06
C VAL A 133 4.60 25.22 -4.26
N VAL A 134 4.51 24.80 -5.51
CA VAL A 134 4.11 23.45 -5.89
C VAL A 134 5.07 22.85 -6.91
N GLY A 135 5.20 21.53 -6.85
CA GLY A 135 5.75 20.73 -7.96
C GLY A 135 4.72 20.53 -9.06
N VAL A 136 5.18 20.19 -10.26
CA VAL A 136 4.32 19.92 -11.44
C VAL A 136 4.15 18.43 -11.74
N ASP A 137 4.60 17.58 -10.81
CA ASP A 137 4.70 16.14 -10.95
C ASP A 137 3.53 15.37 -10.28
N THR A 138 2.62 16.10 -9.65
CA THR A 138 1.49 15.58 -8.88
C THR A 138 0.19 15.91 -9.62
N PRO A 139 -0.38 14.99 -10.40
CA PRO A 139 -1.52 15.29 -11.26
C PRO A 139 -2.83 15.53 -10.48
N ASP A 140 -2.97 14.97 -9.28
CA ASP A 140 -4.15 15.22 -8.44
C ASP A 140 -4.13 16.61 -7.77
N LEU A 141 -3.08 17.40 -8.00
CA LEU A 141 -3.04 18.80 -7.58
C LEU A 141 -4.01 19.62 -8.42
N ASP A 142 -5.04 20.17 -7.78
CA ASP A 142 -5.99 21.09 -8.40
C ASP A 142 -5.90 22.50 -7.79
N GLY A 143 -6.61 23.45 -8.40
CA GLY A 143 -6.65 24.82 -7.88
C GLY A 143 -7.39 24.97 -6.56
N PHE A 144 -8.28 24.03 -6.20
CA PHE A 144 -8.99 24.05 -4.93
C PHE A 144 -8.04 23.79 -3.76
N LEU A 145 -7.10 22.85 -3.89
CA LEU A 145 -6.05 22.60 -2.89
C LEU A 145 -5.12 23.81 -2.75
N VAL A 146 -4.74 24.45 -3.85
CA VAL A 146 -3.91 25.67 -3.79
C VAL A 146 -4.66 26.82 -3.10
N GLU A 147 -5.94 27.02 -3.42
CA GLU A 147 -6.78 28.02 -2.73
C GLU A 147 -6.92 27.70 -1.23
N THR A 148 -7.09 26.43 -0.89
CA THR A 148 -7.15 25.95 0.50
C THR A 148 -5.84 26.25 1.23
N ALA A 149 -4.69 26.09 0.57
CA ALA A 149 -3.39 26.44 1.12
C ALA A 149 -3.30 27.95 1.45
N PHE A 150 -3.69 28.82 0.51
CA PHE A 150 -3.68 30.27 0.73
C PHE A 150 -4.63 30.72 1.84
N LYS A 151 -5.77 30.03 2.01
CA LYS A 151 -6.72 30.26 3.12
C LYS A 151 -6.14 29.79 4.45
N ALA A 152 -5.53 28.61 4.50
CA ALA A 152 -4.90 28.10 5.72
C ALA A 152 -3.79 29.05 6.22
N LEU A 153 -3.04 29.69 5.32
CA LEU A 153 -2.04 30.72 5.64
C LEU A 153 -2.61 32.01 6.25
N GLU A 154 -3.92 32.17 6.36
CA GLU A 154 -4.53 33.25 7.18
C GLU A 154 -4.40 32.97 8.68
N THR A 155 -4.29 31.69 9.05
CA THR A 155 -4.30 31.23 10.44
C THR A 155 -2.96 30.60 10.84
N PHE A 156 -2.34 29.81 9.96
CA PHE A 156 -1.10 29.09 10.20
C PHE A 156 0.11 29.79 9.56
N ASP A 157 1.29 29.61 10.14
CA ASP A 157 2.55 30.14 9.59
C ASP A 157 2.96 29.40 8.32
N ILE A 158 2.79 28.07 8.34
CA ILE A 158 3.24 27.15 7.31
C ILE A 158 2.11 26.20 6.92
N VAL A 159 2.01 25.86 5.64
CA VAL A 159 1.08 24.84 5.13
C VAL A 159 1.87 23.85 4.31
N VAL A 160 1.62 22.55 4.49
CA VAL A 160 2.29 21.50 3.71
C VAL A 160 1.25 20.60 3.05
N GLY A 161 1.40 20.36 1.75
CA GLY A 161 0.72 19.28 1.04
C GLY A 161 1.64 18.08 0.93
N PRO A 162 1.44 17.01 1.72
CA PRO A 162 2.36 15.89 1.80
C PRO A 162 2.28 15.00 0.55
N SER A 163 3.42 14.49 0.09
CA SER A 163 3.46 13.41 -0.91
C SER A 163 3.56 12.06 -0.21
N LEU A 164 3.03 11.01 -0.85
CA LEU A 164 3.00 9.66 -0.27
C LEU A 164 4.38 8.99 -0.16
N ASP A 165 5.39 9.52 -0.85
CA ASP A 165 6.79 9.11 -0.73
C ASP A 165 7.51 9.67 0.52
N GLY A 166 6.84 10.54 1.29
CA GLY A 166 7.36 11.19 2.50
C GLY A 166 7.93 12.60 2.29
N GLY A 167 7.89 13.12 1.06
CA GLY A 167 8.14 14.52 0.73
C GLY A 167 6.90 15.42 0.86
N TYR A 168 6.83 16.44 0.01
CA TYR A 168 5.64 17.28 -0.14
C TYR A 168 5.52 17.82 -1.57
N TYR A 169 4.29 17.82 -2.11
CA TYR A 169 3.96 18.42 -3.40
C TYR A 169 3.70 19.93 -3.29
N LEU A 170 3.39 20.42 -2.07
CA LEU A 170 3.08 21.82 -1.78
C LEU A 170 3.75 22.26 -0.49
N LEU A 171 4.38 23.45 -0.51
CA LEU A 171 4.82 24.15 0.69
C LEU A 171 4.34 25.60 0.63
N GLY A 172 3.70 26.09 1.68
CA GLY A 172 3.19 27.45 1.79
C GLY A 172 3.67 28.13 3.05
N MET A 173 3.90 29.44 2.98
CA MET A 173 4.31 30.26 4.11
C MET A 173 3.66 31.65 4.08
N ARG A 174 3.29 32.19 5.26
CA ARG A 174 2.83 33.59 5.41
C ARG A 174 3.94 34.56 5.81
N SER A 175 5.09 34.03 6.18
CA SER A 175 6.31 34.78 6.48
C SER A 175 7.51 33.89 6.18
N PHE A 176 8.67 34.49 5.88
CA PHE A 176 9.86 33.70 5.58
C PHE A 176 10.34 32.92 6.81
N CYS A 177 10.27 31.60 6.75
CA CYS A 177 10.71 30.66 7.79
C CYS A 177 11.95 29.92 7.30
N GLU A 178 13.15 30.39 7.62
CA GLU A 178 14.41 29.77 7.16
C GLU A 178 14.64 28.39 7.80
N GLU A 179 14.18 28.20 9.04
CA GLU A 179 14.42 27.03 9.89
C GLU A 179 13.95 25.73 9.23
N VAL A 180 12.87 25.77 8.47
CA VAL A 180 12.28 24.57 7.86
C VAL A 180 13.11 23.99 6.71
N PHE A 181 14.18 24.68 6.30
CA PHE A 181 15.14 24.20 5.31
C PHE A 181 16.45 23.69 5.95
N LYS A 182 16.64 23.88 7.28
CA LYS A 182 17.87 23.51 7.99
C LYS A 182 17.86 22.01 8.33
N ASN A 183 18.96 21.32 7.98
CA ASN A 183 19.18 19.90 8.28
C ASN A 183 18.07 18.95 7.78
N ILE A 184 17.44 19.26 6.65
CA ILE A 184 16.43 18.39 6.03
C ILE A 184 17.12 17.30 5.19
N PRO A 185 16.80 16.02 5.40
CA PRO A 185 17.33 14.92 4.59
C PRO A 185 16.61 14.85 3.24
N TRP A 186 16.91 15.78 2.33
CA TRP A 186 16.29 15.85 1.00
C TRP A 186 16.39 14.52 0.23
N SER A 187 15.37 14.25 -0.59
CA SER A 187 15.25 13.00 -1.37
C SER A 187 15.10 11.73 -0.52
N THR A 188 14.52 11.83 0.67
CA THR A 188 14.19 10.70 1.55
C THR A 188 12.74 10.80 2.04
N SER A 189 12.19 9.69 2.54
CA SER A 189 10.84 9.65 3.11
C SER A 189 10.69 10.39 4.45
N GLU A 190 11.78 10.92 5.00
CA GLU A 190 11.80 11.64 6.27
C GLU A 190 11.70 13.16 6.10
N VAL A 191 11.60 13.67 4.86
CA VAL A 191 11.57 15.11 4.56
C VAL A 191 10.43 15.80 5.31
N LEU A 192 9.20 15.31 5.18
CA LEU A 192 8.04 15.90 5.86
C LEU A 192 8.20 15.90 7.38
N ASN A 193 8.62 14.78 7.96
CA ASN A 193 8.81 14.65 9.41
C ASN A 193 9.87 15.61 9.93
N ALA A 194 11.00 15.72 9.22
CA ALA A 194 12.08 16.63 9.56
C ALA A 194 11.63 18.10 9.44
N THR A 195 10.95 18.47 8.35
CA THR A 195 10.43 19.83 8.13
C THR A 195 9.43 20.22 9.23
N ARG A 196 8.52 19.32 9.59
CA ARG A 196 7.57 19.52 10.71
C ARG A 196 8.29 19.68 12.04
N HIS A 197 9.30 18.85 12.31
CA HIS A 197 10.10 18.95 13.53
C HIS A 197 10.80 20.32 13.62
N GLN A 198 11.42 20.79 12.53
CA GLN A 198 12.06 22.11 12.49
C GLN A 198 11.07 23.25 12.73
N ALA A 199 9.91 23.21 12.06
CA ALA A 199 8.88 24.24 12.23
C ALA A 199 8.39 24.35 13.68
N LEU A 200 8.03 23.22 14.29
CA LEU A 200 7.53 23.18 15.66
C LEU A 200 8.60 23.60 16.68
N THR A 201 9.85 23.19 16.47
CA THR A 201 10.98 23.58 17.32
C THR A 201 11.25 25.09 17.25
N ALA A 202 11.04 25.70 16.08
CA ALA A 202 11.17 27.14 15.86
C ALA A 202 9.93 27.93 16.33
N GLY A 203 8.88 27.27 16.82
CA GLY A 203 7.65 27.91 17.31
C GLY A 203 6.63 28.28 16.25
N TYR A 204 6.77 27.78 15.02
CA TYR A 204 5.82 28.03 13.94
C TYR A 204 4.61 27.09 14.02
N THR A 205 3.45 27.63 13.65
CA THR A 205 2.22 26.85 13.45
C THR A 205 2.17 26.27 12.04
N MET A 206 1.70 25.03 11.92
CA MET A 206 1.67 24.30 10.65
C MET A 206 0.32 23.61 10.43
N ASP A 207 -0.22 23.73 9.22
CA ASP A 207 -1.35 22.95 8.74
C ASP A 207 -0.91 21.92 7.68
N ILE A 208 -1.64 20.81 7.59
CA ILE A 208 -1.35 19.69 6.68
C ILE A 208 -2.56 19.45 5.79
N LEU A 209 -2.37 19.61 4.48
CA LEU A 209 -3.37 19.32 3.47
C LEU A 209 -3.47 17.80 3.18
N PRO A 210 -4.45 17.34 2.40
CA PRO A 210 -4.52 15.94 1.98
C PRO A 210 -3.24 15.48 1.25
N ALA A 211 -2.85 14.23 1.53
CA ALA A 211 -1.70 13.61 0.87
C ALA A 211 -2.03 13.21 -0.57
N LEU A 212 -1.10 13.49 -1.48
CA LEU A 212 -1.21 13.14 -2.91
C LEU A 212 -0.04 12.26 -3.35
N GLU A 213 -0.20 11.59 -4.48
CA GLU A 213 0.87 10.81 -5.11
C GLU A 213 1.44 11.58 -6.32
N ASP A 214 2.76 11.71 -6.36
CA ASP A 214 3.54 12.19 -7.49
C ASP A 214 3.94 11.03 -8.43
N ILE A 215 4.17 11.33 -9.70
CA ILE A 215 4.57 10.33 -10.70
C ILE A 215 6.07 10.36 -10.92
N ASP A 216 6.83 9.75 -10.02
CA ASP A 216 8.29 9.70 -10.10
C ASP A 216 8.86 8.29 -10.33
N GLU A 217 8.12 7.25 -9.97
CA GLU A 217 8.53 5.85 -10.14
C GLU A 217 7.55 5.08 -11.03
N VAL A 218 8.00 3.93 -11.57
CA VAL A 218 7.22 3.13 -12.52
C VAL A 218 5.91 2.68 -11.88
N GLU A 219 5.97 2.40 -10.59
CA GLU A 219 4.86 2.06 -9.72
C GLU A 219 3.81 3.16 -9.64
N ASN A 220 4.11 4.41 -10.00
CA ASN A 220 3.14 5.53 -10.02
C ASN A 220 2.47 5.70 -11.39
N LEU A 221 2.95 5.05 -12.45
CA LEU A 221 2.43 5.23 -13.82
C LEU A 221 0.98 4.79 -13.98
N PHE A 222 0.44 3.93 -13.10
CA PHE A 222 -0.99 3.59 -13.12
C PHE A 222 -1.90 4.82 -12.95
N ILE A 223 -1.40 5.91 -12.36
CA ILE A 223 -2.13 7.17 -12.23
C ILE A 223 -2.49 7.73 -13.62
N LEU A 224 -1.61 7.57 -14.60
CA LEU A 224 -1.86 8.02 -15.98
C LEU A 224 -3.08 7.32 -16.59
N GLU A 225 -3.32 6.06 -16.23
CA GLU A 225 -4.51 5.32 -16.67
C GLU A 225 -5.79 5.90 -16.08
N ARG A 226 -5.75 6.34 -14.81
CA ARG A 226 -6.87 7.04 -14.16
C ARG A 226 -7.13 8.38 -14.84
N LEU A 227 -6.10 9.17 -15.11
CA LEU A 227 -6.24 10.50 -15.74
C LEU A 227 -6.85 10.39 -17.14
N ALA A 228 -6.39 9.43 -17.95
CA ALA A 228 -6.91 9.23 -19.30
C ALA A 228 -8.40 8.83 -19.33
N ALA A 229 -8.92 8.20 -18.27
CA ALA A 229 -10.33 7.86 -18.16
C ALA A 229 -11.24 9.06 -17.86
N THR A 230 -10.68 10.21 -17.46
CA THR A 230 -11.43 11.36 -16.93
C THR A 230 -11.56 12.54 -17.91
N SER A 231 -10.77 12.59 -18.99
CA SER A 231 -10.56 13.82 -19.77
C SER A 231 -11.22 13.89 -21.15
N ASN A 232 -11.78 15.05 -21.48
CA ASN A 232 -12.37 15.36 -22.79
C ASN A 232 -11.30 15.47 -23.91
N LYS A 233 -11.42 14.64 -24.96
CA LYS A 233 -10.54 14.56 -26.14
C LYS A 233 -10.08 15.94 -26.68
N GLY A 234 -8.79 16.09 -26.99
CA GLY A 234 -8.29 17.15 -27.89
C GLY A 234 -6.99 17.87 -27.52
N LYS A 235 -6.37 17.61 -26.36
CA LYS A 235 -5.20 18.38 -25.88
C LYS A 235 -3.87 17.63 -26.09
N ARG A 236 -2.75 18.36 -26.06
CA ARG A 236 -1.41 17.82 -26.37
C ARG A 236 -0.96 16.72 -25.39
N TRP A 237 -1.15 16.92 -24.08
CA TRP A 237 -0.91 15.90 -23.07
C TRP A 237 -1.81 14.66 -23.24
N MET A 238 -3.05 14.83 -23.76
CA MET A 238 -3.92 13.71 -24.15
C MET A 238 -3.40 12.96 -25.36
N LYS A 239 -2.79 13.62 -26.36
CA LYS A 239 -2.12 12.92 -27.47
C LYS A 239 -0.96 12.06 -26.98
N PHE A 240 -0.21 12.55 -25.99
CA PHE A 240 0.82 11.75 -25.33
C PHE A 240 0.21 10.58 -24.55
N LEU A 241 -0.84 10.79 -23.75
CA LEU A 241 -1.51 9.70 -23.03
C LEU A 241 -2.18 8.70 -23.97
N ASP A 242 -2.83 9.12 -25.04
CA ASP A 242 -3.41 8.24 -26.05
C ASP A 242 -2.30 7.46 -26.77
N LYS A 243 -1.19 8.11 -27.15
CA LYS A 243 0.01 7.46 -27.68
C LYS A 243 0.62 6.47 -26.67
N TRP A 244 0.71 6.84 -25.40
CA TRP A 244 1.25 6.00 -24.31
C TRP A 244 0.34 4.80 -24.02
N LEU A 245 -0.97 4.99 -23.96
CA LEU A 245 -1.95 3.89 -23.86
C LEU A 245 -1.94 3.01 -25.14
N LEU A 246 -1.57 3.56 -26.31
CA LEU A 246 -1.45 2.80 -27.55
C LEU A 246 -0.07 2.16 -27.79
N GLU A 247 1.00 2.60 -27.14
CA GLU A 247 2.39 2.09 -27.31
C GLU A 247 2.90 1.30 -26.10
N TYR A 248 2.32 1.52 -24.92
CA TYR A 248 2.76 0.92 -23.65
C TYR A 248 1.73 -0.10 -23.10
N LEU A 249 0.42 0.08 -23.35
CA LEU A 249 -0.61 -0.96 -23.10
C LEU A 249 -0.91 -1.86 -24.31
N HIS A 250 -0.41 -1.50 -25.50
CA HIS A 250 -0.23 -2.44 -26.60
C HIS A 250 1.28 -2.68 -26.81
N PRO A 251 1.71 -3.93 -26.99
CA PRO A 251 3.13 -4.28 -27.03
C PRO A 251 3.84 -3.57 -28.20
N CYS A 252 4.99 -2.97 -27.90
CA CYS A 252 6.02 -2.57 -28.87
C CYS A 252 6.36 -3.75 -29.82
N PRO A 253 6.72 -3.49 -31.09
CA PRO A 253 6.71 -4.48 -32.17
C PRO A 253 7.79 -5.56 -31.98
N SER A 254 7.37 -6.80 -32.22
CA SER A 254 8.20 -7.96 -32.57
C SER A 254 9.44 -8.20 -31.68
N TYR A 255 9.22 -8.90 -30.57
CA TYR A 255 10.17 -9.93 -30.13
C TYR A 255 9.40 -11.23 -29.98
N SER A 256 9.57 -12.13 -30.96
CA SER A 256 9.02 -13.48 -30.91
C SER A 256 9.79 -14.27 -29.85
N TYR A 257 9.17 -14.51 -28.71
CA TYR A 257 9.57 -15.61 -27.82
C TYR A 257 8.50 -16.70 -27.84
N TYR A 258 8.27 -17.21 -29.04
CA TYR A 258 7.80 -18.57 -29.31
C TYR A 258 8.66 -19.07 -30.48
N ASN A 259 9.93 -19.37 -30.20
CA ASN A 259 10.72 -20.23 -31.06
C ASN A 259 10.67 -21.61 -30.43
N GLU A 260 10.08 -22.57 -31.15
CA GLU A 260 10.02 -24.01 -30.84
C GLU A 260 11.42 -24.68 -30.85
N SER A 261 12.48 -24.02 -30.37
CA SER A 261 13.84 -24.54 -30.50
C SER A 261 14.82 -24.20 -29.36
N LEU A 262 14.35 -23.73 -28.21
CA LEU A 262 15.19 -23.57 -27.01
C LEU A 262 14.62 -24.40 -25.85
N ASN A 263 15.45 -25.31 -25.35
CA ASN A 263 15.17 -26.28 -24.28
C ASN A 263 14.23 -25.73 -23.19
N HIS A 264 13.12 -26.43 -22.96
CA HIS A 264 12.11 -26.16 -21.94
C HIS A 264 12.71 -25.86 -20.55
N ASP A 265 13.82 -26.53 -20.20
CA ASP A 265 14.48 -26.40 -18.89
C ASP A 265 15.07 -25.00 -18.61
N HIS A 266 15.60 -24.29 -19.63
CA HIS A 266 16.20 -22.96 -19.42
C HIS A 266 15.16 -21.84 -19.27
N GLN A 267 13.95 -22.03 -19.79
CA GLN A 267 12.87 -21.04 -19.69
C GLN A 267 12.23 -21.06 -18.28
N GLU A 268 12.05 -22.24 -17.71
CA GLU A 268 11.50 -22.42 -16.36
C GLU A 268 12.45 -21.88 -15.28
N GLU A 269 13.75 -22.07 -15.46
CA GLU A 269 14.78 -21.56 -14.55
C GLU A 269 14.87 -20.02 -14.55
N THR A 270 14.60 -19.40 -15.71
CA THR A 270 14.56 -17.93 -15.86
C THR A 270 13.32 -17.32 -15.18
N LEU A 271 12.17 -18.00 -15.24
CA LEU A 271 10.95 -17.56 -14.56
C LEU A 271 11.06 -17.69 -13.03
N LEU A 272 11.66 -18.78 -12.55
CA LEU A 272 11.88 -19.03 -11.13
C LEU A 272 12.89 -18.05 -10.50
N THR A 273 13.81 -17.49 -11.27
CA THR A 273 14.79 -16.52 -10.79
C THR A 273 14.27 -15.07 -10.82
N ALA A 274 13.28 -14.77 -11.66
CA ALA A 274 12.79 -13.40 -11.84
C ALA A 274 11.62 -13.02 -10.91
N VAL A 275 10.90 -14.00 -10.35
CA VAL A 275 9.79 -13.78 -9.42
C VAL A 275 10.21 -14.16 -8.01
N THR A 276 10.00 -13.25 -7.06
CA THR A 276 10.29 -13.53 -5.65
C THR A 276 9.01 -13.87 -4.90
N PRO A 277 8.77 -15.16 -4.56
CA PRO A 277 7.62 -15.53 -3.73
C PRO A 277 7.82 -15.11 -2.28
N ARG A 278 6.81 -14.49 -1.68
CA ARG A 278 6.84 -14.03 -0.29
C ARG A 278 5.55 -14.39 0.46
N TRP A 279 5.70 -15.08 1.60
CA TRP A 279 4.59 -15.29 2.52
C TRP A 279 4.24 -13.99 3.26
N ILE A 280 2.98 -13.56 3.15
CA ILE A 280 2.51 -12.34 3.79
C ILE A 280 2.08 -12.61 5.24
N GLY A 281 2.68 -11.85 6.16
CA GLY A 281 2.40 -11.96 7.60
C GLY A 281 3.40 -12.83 8.37
N GLU A 282 4.46 -13.33 7.73
CA GLU A 282 5.61 -13.90 8.43
C GLU A 282 6.69 -12.83 8.65
N SER A 283 7.32 -12.81 9.83
CA SER A 283 8.40 -11.86 10.14
C SER A 283 9.64 -12.20 9.31
N ASN A 284 9.92 -11.42 8.26
CA ASN A 284 11.16 -11.50 7.48
C ASN A 284 12.38 -11.20 8.39
N GLN A 285 12.97 -12.23 9.00
CA GLN A 285 14.22 -12.07 9.75
C GLN A 285 15.47 -12.05 8.86
N SER A 286 15.35 -12.28 7.55
CA SER A 286 16.50 -12.38 6.63
C SER A 286 16.91 -11.07 5.95
N HIS A 287 16.12 -9.98 6.02
CA HIS A 287 16.49 -8.70 5.38
C HIS A 287 16.79 -7.54 6.34
N SER A 288 16.45 -7.68 7.63
CA SER A 288 16.75 -6.67 8.64
C SER A 288 18.14 -6.82 9.27
N ILE A 289 18.74 -8.02 9.21
CA ILE A 289 20.01 -8.33 9.92
C ILE A 289 21.24 -7.80 9.16
N GLU A 290 21.24 -7.81 7.82
CA GLU A 290 22.43 -7.36 7.07
C GLU A 290 22.57 -5.83 6.97
N LYS A 291 21.47 -5.06 7.04
CA LYS A 291 21.54 -3.59 7.04
C LYS A 291 21.85 -3.00 8.43
N THR A 292 21.55 -3.70 9.52
CA THR A 292 21.85 -3.22 10.88
C THR A 292 23.25 -3.60 11.37
N ALA A 293 23.93 -4.57 10.74
CA ALA A 293 25.31 -4.92 11.12
C ALA A 293 26.38 -3.90 10.67
N LYS A 294 26.05 -2.95 9.78
CA LYS A 294 26.99 -1.93 9.30
C LYS A 294 26.89 -0.57 10.00
N ASN A 295 25.84 -0.31 10.76
CA ASN A 295 25.70 0.93 11.53
C ASN A 295 25.65 0.59 13.02
N GLY A 296 26.78 0.73 13.70
CA GLY A 296 26.94 0.53 15.14
C GLY A 296 26.19 1.57 15.98
N GLN A 297 24.86 1.55 15.93
CA GLN A 297 23.98 2.25 16.85
C GLN A 297 22.93 1.27 17.39
N LEU A 298 23.25 0.67 18.53
CA LEU A 298 22.31 0.02 19.44
C LEU A 298 21.40 1.09 20.06
N ASN A 299 20.48 1.66 19.28
CA ASN A 299 19.45 2.57 19.78
C ASN A 299 18.14 2.32 19.04
N ASN A 300 17.48 1.20 19.35
CA ASN A 300 16.05 1.04 19.17
C ASN A 300 15.46 0.46 20.46
N ILE A 301 15.41 1.32 21.48
CA ILE A 301 14.70 1.12 22.76
C ILE A 301 13.59 2.19 22.87
N CYS A 302 12.89 2.52 21.77
CA CYS A 302 11.90 3.60 21.77
C CYS A 302 10.44 3.15 21.60
N ASP A 303 10.13 1.86 21.60
CA ASP A 303 8.75 1.37 21.48
C ASP A 303 8.34 0.37 22.59
N ARG A 304 8.84 0.59 23.81
CA ARG A 304 8.46 -0.21 24.99
C ARG A 304 7.21 0.37 25.65
N LYS A 305 6.02 -0.10 25.26
CA LYS A 305 4.81 0.05 26.08
C LYS A 305 4.90 -0.90 27.27
N ASP A 306 5.72 -0.57 28.25
CA ASP A 306 5.81 -1.37 29.48
C ASP A 306 4.51 -1.24 30.31
N LYS A 307 4.21 -2.27 31.11
CA LYS A 307 3.04 -2.30 32.00
C LYS A 307 3.46 -1.96 33.42
N LEU A 308 2.64 -1.19 34.12
CA LEU A 308 2.85 -0.86 35.54
C LEU A 308 2.19 -1.92 36.43
N VAL A 309 2.97 -2.50 37.33
CA VAL A 309 2.52 -3.53 38.29
C VAL A 309 2.90 -3.18 39.71
N TYR A 310 2.12 -3.70 40.67
CA TYR A 310 2.51 -3.72 42.07
C TYR A 310 3.34 -4.96 42.38
N VAL A 311 4.49 -4.74 43.01
CA VAL A 311 5.39 -5.78 43.49
C VAL A 311 5.65 -5.56 44.98
N SER A 312 5.95 -6.61 45.73
CA SER A 312 6.33 -6.49 47.14
C SER A 312 7.47 -7.42 47.49
N VAL A 313 8.28 -7.01 48.48
CA VAL A 313 9.34 -7.84 49.04
C VAL A 313 8.76 -8.73 50.12
N VAL A 314 9.00 -10.04 50.02
CA VAL A 314 8.37 -11.04 50.87
C VAL A 314 9.43 -11.99 51.43
N LYS A 315 9.27 -12.35 52.71
CA LYS A 315 10.12 -13.34 53.37
C LYS A 315 9.97 -14.71 52.68
N PRO A 316 11.06 -15.45 52.41
CA PRO A 316 11.00 -16.71 51.65
C PRO A 316 10.00 -17.74 52.17
N GLN A 317 9.81 -17.81 53.49
CA GLN A 317 8.89 -18.74 54.15
C GLN A 317 7.41 -18.48 53.79
N LEU A 318 7.05 -17.23 53.48
CA LEU A 318 5.68 -16.81 53.21
C LEU A 318 5.31 -16.87 51.72
N VAL A 319 6.30 -16.89 50.81
CA VAL A 319 6.09 -16.81 49.35
C VAL A 319 5.15 -17.90 48.85
N GLY A 320 5.33 -19.15 49.28
CA GLY A 320 4.51 -20.27 48.83
C GLY A 320 3.04 -20.20 49.28
N LYS A 321 2.77 -19.59 50.44
CA LYS A 321 1.41 -19.33 50.93
C LYS A 321 0.80 -18.13 50.19
N LEU A 322 1.58 -17.06 50.02
CA LEU A 322 1.16 -15.86 49.28
C LEU A 322 0.80 -16.17 47.82
N LEU A 323 1.61 -16.94 47.10
CA LEU A 323 1.33 -17.30 45.69
C LEU A 323 0.02 -18.09 45.54
N ARG A 324 -0.34 -18.92 46.54
CA ARG A 324 -1.61 -19.65 46.56
C ARG A 324 -2.80 -18.72 46.76
N VAL A 325 -2.67 -17.73 47.65
CA VAL A 325 -3.70 -16.70 47.86
C VAL A 325 -3.84 -15.85 46.60
N LEU A 326 -2.74 -15.27 46.11
CA LEU A 326 -2.71 -14.46 44.89
C LEU A 326 -3.24 -15.22 43.67
N GLY A 327 -2.99 -16.52 43.53
CA GLY A 327 -3.56 -17.31 42.43
C GLY A 327 -5.09 -17.40 42.45
N ARG A 328 -5.72 -17.25 43.63
CA ARG A 328 -7.18 -17.28 43.80
C ARG A 328 -7.79 -15.88 43.72
N VAL A 329 -7.20 -14.91 44.40
CA VAL A 329 -7.81 -13.58 44.58
C VAL A 329 -7.35 -12.56 43.53
N LEU A 330 -6.15 -12.73 42.96
CA LEU A 330 -5.57 -11.83 41.98
C LEU A 330 -4.82 -12.62 40.89
N PRO A 331 -5.48 -13.46 40.08
CA PRO A 331 -4.78 -14.20 39.02
C PRO A 331 -4.14 -13.24 38.01
N LEU A 332 -2.97 -13.59 37.47
CA LEU A 332 -2.37 -12.82 36.38
C LEU A 332 -3.16 -13.05 35.10
N GLY A 333 -3.59 -11.97 34.45
CA GLY A 333 -4.25 -12.03 33.15
C GLY A 333 -3.35 -12.63 32.06
N LYS A 334 -3.94 -13.02 30.92
CA LYS A 334 -3.21 -13.57 29.76
C LYS A 334 -2.07 -12.66 29.30
N GLU A 335 -2.23 -11.35 29.49
CA GLU A 335 -1.28 -10.29 29.15
C GLU A 335 0.07 -10.41 29.88
N LEU A 336 0.11 -11.02 31.06
CA LEU A 336 1.33 -11.20 31.86
C LEU A 336 1.76 -12.67 31.96
N SER A 337 1.20 -13.54 31.13
CA SER A 337 1.52 -14.98 31.14
C SER A 337 2.98 -15.29 30.81
N HIS A 338 3.66 -14.39 30.09
CA HIS A 338 5.09 -14.47 29.80
C HIS A 338 5.98 -14.03 30.97
N VAL A 339 5.43 -13.49 32.05
CA VAL A 339 6.19 -12.93 33.17
C VAL A 339 6.19 -13.92 34.33
N LYS A 340 7.35 -14.19 34.93
CA LYS A 340 7.40 -15.01 36.15
C LYS A 340 6.96 -14.18 37.35
N ARG A 341 6.05 -14.71 38.16
CA ARG A 341 5.50 -14.00 39.33
C ARG A 341 6.52 -13.72 40.45
N VAL A 342 7.69 -14.34 40.42
CA VAL A 342 8.72 -14.27 41.47
C VAL A 342 10.07 -13.89 40.87
N LYS A 343 10.71 -12.88 41.44
CA LYS A 343 12.10 -12.50 41.17
C LYS A 343 12.95 -12.77 42.43
N ARG A 344 13.93 -13.67 42.31
CA ARG A 344 14.90 -13.94 43.38
C ARG A 344 16.06 -12.96 43.24
N LYS A 345 16.41 -12.24 44.30
CA LYS A 345 17.61 -11.40 44.35
C LYS A 345 18.70 -12.17 45.08
N THR A 346 19.82 -12.45 44.42
CA THR A 346 21.00 -13.06 45.04
C THR A 346 22.01 -11.94 45.26
N GLU A 347 22.14 -11.42 46.49
CA GLU A 347 23.20 -10.45 46.77
C GLU A 347 24.54 -11.16 47.02
N ARG A 348 25.62 -10.55 46.50
CA ARG A 348 26.99 -10.89 46.86
C ARG A 348 27.27 -10.29 48.24
N SER A 349 27.81 -11.09 49.15
CA SER A 349 28.17 -10.68 50.51
C SER A 349 29.02 -9.39 50.50
N SER A 350 28.52 -8.33 51.11
CA SER A 350 29.35 -7.18 51.50
C SER A 350 30.16 -7.54 52.75
N LEU A 351 31.41 -7.05 52.80
CA LEU A 351 32.30 -7.17 53.95
C LEU A 351 32.14 -5.92 54.83
N ASP A 352 31.86 -6.10 56.13
CA ASP A 352 31.95 -5.00 57.09
C ASP A 352 33.42 -4.67 57.41
N GLN A 353 33.69 -3.48 57.97
CA GLN A 353 35.04 -3.00 58.30
C GLN A 353 35.79 -3.91 59.31
N ASP A 354 35.09 -4.81 60.00
CA ASP A 354 35.66 -5.81 60.93
C ASP A 354 35.77 -7.23 60.33
N GLY A 355 35.60 -7.40 59.01
CA GLY A 355 35.85 -8.68 58.33
C GLY A 355 34.85 -9.81 58.63
N LYS A 356 33.74 -9.52 59.35
CA LYS A 356 32.64 -10.48 59.55
C LYS A 356 31.68 -10.44 58.37
N ARG A 357 31.36 -11.61 57.80
CA ARG A 357 30.31 -11.78 56.79
C ARG A 357 28.94 -11.73 57.45
N HIS A 358 28.22 -10.61 57.34
CA HIS A 358 26.79 -10.62 57.60
C HIS A 358 26.09 -11.25 56.39
N ARG A 359 25.39 -12.39 56.58
CA ARG A 359 24.41 -12.87 55.60
C ARG A 359 23.19 -11.96 55.75
N SER A 360 22.96 -11.05 54.80
CA SER A 360 21.66 -10.43 54.64
C SER A 360 20.63 -11.54 54.35
N GLU A 361 19.46 -11.48 54.98
CA GLU A 361 18.40 -12.46 54.70
C GLU A 361 18.04 -12.41 53.21
N PRO A 362 17.87 -13.56 52.53
CA PRO A 362 17.46 -13.55 51.14
C PRO A 362 16.03 -13.02 51.02
N HIS A 363 15.87 -11.89 50.37
CA HIS A 363 14.57 -11.28 50.13
C HIS A 363 14.07 -11.66 48.72
N ILE A 364 12.81 -12.11 48.63
CA ILE A 364 12.19 -12.51 47.36
C ILE A 364 11.17 -11.44 46.97
N THR A 365 11.24 -10.93 45.74
CA THR A 365 10.26 -9.96 45.24
C THR A 365 9.16 -10.72 44.49
N VAL A 366 7.90 -10.44 44.84
CA VAL A 366 6.72 -11.10 44.27
C VAL A 366 5.87 -10.05 43.54
N LEU A 367 5.43 -10.38 42.32
CA LEU A 367 4.47 -9.59 41.54
C LEU A 367 3.05 -9.89 42.02
N LEU A 368 2.37 -8.85 42.48
CA LEU A 368 1.03 -8.92 43.03
C LEU A 368 -0.01 -8.87 41.90
N CYS A 369 -0.15 -7.74 41.21
CA CYS A 369 -1.13 -7.54 40.12
C CYS A 369 -0.78 -6.32 39.25
N LEU A 370 -1.58 -6.06 38.21
CA LEU A 370 -1.51 -4.81 37.45
C LEU A 370 -1.94 -3.63 38.33
N LYS A 371 -1.47 -2.43 37.99
CA LYS A 371 -1.87 -1.19 38.67
C LYS A 371 -3.40 -1.01 38.66
N GLU A 372 -4.01 -1.25 37.51
CA GLU A 372 -5.47 -1.12 37.29
C GLU A 372 -6.27 -2.11 38.15
N ASP A 373 -5.77 -3.35 38.30
CA ASP A 373 -6.41 -4.36 39.17
C ASP A 373 -6.31 -3.96 40.65
N PHE A 374 -5.21 -3.33 41.04
CA PHE A 374 -4.97 -2.90 42.43
C PHE A 374 -5.89 -1.75 42.84
N GLU A 375 -6.13 -0.80 41.94
CA GLU A 375 -7.01 0.36 42.18
C GLU A 375 -8.48 -0.05 42.34
N ASN A 376 -8.86 -1.25 41.86
CA ASN A 376 -10.22 -1.79 41.93
C ASN A 376 -10.39 -2.92 42.96
N LEU A 377 -9.49 -3.02 43.95
CA LEU A 377 -9.53 -4.10 44.94
C LEU A 377 -10.66 -3.95 45.97
N ASP A 378 -11.43 -5.02 46.15
CA ASP A 378 -12.38 -5.15 47.25
C ASP A 378 -11.67 -5.27 48.61
N TYR A 379 -12.29 -4.69 49.65
CA TYR A 379 -11.78 -4.73 51.04
C TYR A 379 -11.52 -6.16 51.56
N SER A 380 -12.30 -7.16 51.12
CA SER A 380 -12.10 -8.57 51.52
C SER A 380 -10.80 -9.17 50.98
N VAL A 381 -10.32 -8.68 49.83
CA VAL A 381 -9.05 -9.11 49.24
C VAL A 381 -7.88 -8.50 50.00
N LEU A 382 -7.99 -7.23 50.40
CA LEU A 382 -6.99 -6.55 51.23
C LEU A 382 -6.80 -7.24 52.58
N ASP A 383 -7.88 -7.65 53.24
CA ASP A 383 -7.82 -8.36 54.52
C ASP A 383 -7.07 -9.71 54.40
N SER A 384 -7.30 -10.43 53.30
CA SER A 384 -6.59 -11.67 52.99
C SER A 384 -5.08 -11.49 52.72
N LEU A 385 -4.66 -10.28 52.36
CA LEU A 385 -3.27 -9.94 52.06
C LEU A 385 -2.53 -9.33 53.27
N ASN A 386 -3.26 -8.75 54.24
CA ASN A 386 -2.70 -8.15 55.45
C ASN A 386 -1.86 -9.13 56.29
N GLU A 387 -2.21 -10.43 56.30
CA GLU A 387 -1.47 -11.48 57.02
C GLU A 387 0.01 -11.59 56.58
N PHE A 388 0.34 -11.12 55.37
CA PHE A 388 1.67 -11.26 54.78
C PHE A 388 2.59 -10.06 55.04
N GLY A 389 2.10 -8.99 55.67
CA GLY A 389 2.88 -7.77 55.94
C GLY A 389 3.50 -7.19 54.67
N LEU A 390 2.73 -7.12 53.59
CA LEU A 390 3.20 -6.66 52.29
C LEU A 390 3.44 -5.15 52.31
N GLU A 391 4.55 -4.73 51.72
CA GLU A 391 4.82 -3.34 51.37
C GLU A 391 4.85 -3.23 49.84
N PRO A 392 3.71 -2.98 49.16
CA PRO A 392 3.66 -2.90 47.71
C PRO A 392 4.29 -1.61 47.19
N PHE A 393 5.04 -1.71 46.11
CA PHE A 393 5.56 -0.57 45.35
C PHE A 393 5.39 -0.80 43.84
N LEU A 394 5.37 0.29 43.09
CA LEU A 394 5.11 0.27 41.65
C LEU A 394 6.39 -0.06 40.88
N MET A 395 6.29 -0.91 39.86
CA MET A 395 7.39 -1.25 38.96
C MET A 395 6.90 -1.35 37.51
N SER A 396 7.74 -0.93 36.57
CA SER A 396 7.54 -1.13 35.13
C SER A 396 8.05 -2.50 34.71
N ILE A 397 7.21 -3.30 34.04
CA ILE A 397 7.59 -4.62 33.52
C ILE A 397 7.34 -4.74 32.01
N PRO A 398 8.10 -5.62 31.31
CA PRO A 398 7.94 -5.80 29.88
C PRO A 398 6.54 -6.34 29.52
N SER A 399 5.90 -5.72 28.53
CA SER A 399 4.56 -6.11 28.07
C SER A 399 4.51 -7.33 27.17
N ARG A 400 5.66 -7.82 26.69
CA ARG A 400 5.75 -9.01 25.81
C ARG A 400 6.88 -9.95 26.19
N ALA A 401 6.75 -11.21 25.75
CA ALA A 401 7.80 -12.22 25.85
C ALA A 401 9.03 -11.83 25.01
N ALA A 402 10.18 -12.37 25.40
CA ALA A 402 11.40 -12.21 24.62
C ALA A 402 11.37 -13.12 23.39
N MET A 403 11.59 -12.52 22.21
CA MET A 403 11.61 -13.25 20.94
C MET A 403 13.03 -13.64 20.50
N THR A 404 14.05 -12.92 20.99
CA THR A 404 15.47 -13.24 20.76
C THR A 404 16.21 -13.50 22.07
N ARG A 405 17.40 -14.11 21.98
CA ARG A 405 18.21 -14.44 23.16
C ARG A 405 18.79 -13.18 23.80
N GLU A 406 19.20 -12.21 23.00
CA GLU A 406 19.73 -10.91 23.44
C GLU A 406 18.65 -10.12 24.17
N GLU A 407 17.43 -10.11 23.60
CA GLU A 407 16.27 -9.50 24.22
C GLU A 407 15.89 -10.22 25.53
N TYR A 408 15.94 -11.55 25.56
CA TYR A 408 15.68 -12.31 26.77
C TYR A 408 16.62 -11.92 27.91
N VAL A 409 17.91 -11.77 27.64
CA VAL A 409 18.90 -11.30 28.63
C VAL A 409 18.58 -9.87 29.08
N SER A 410 18.27 -8.97 28.14
CA SER A 410 17.90 -7.58 28.44
C SER A 410 16.64 -7.50 29.30
N LEU A 411 15.57 -8.21 28.95
CA LEU A 411 14.29 -8.17 29.67
C LEU A 411 14.41 -8.84 31.05
N CYS A 412 15.14 -9.97 31.15
CA CYS A 412 15.38 -10.64 32.43
C CYS A 412 16.18 -9.78 33.42
N SER A 413 16.96 -8.80 32.96
CA SER A 413 17.61 -7.83 33.83
C SER A 413 16.58 -6.95 34.59
N ILE A 414 15.48 -6.60 33.92
CA ILE A 414 14.37 -5.83 34.48
C ILE A 414 13.49 -6.77 35.32
N TRP A 415 12.93 -7.81 34.71
CA TRP A 415 12.09 -8.78 35.38
C TRP A 415 12.16 -10.15 34.69
N PRO A 416 12.16 -11.29 35.41
CA PRO A 416 12.25 -12.59 34.76
C PRO A 416 11.03 -12.87 33.85
N VAL A 417 11.30 -13.06 32.56
CA VAL A 417 10.29 -13.38 31.53
C VAL A 417 10.51 -14.79 30.97
N LEU A 418 9.57 -15.27 30.16
CA LEU A 418 9.69 -16.47 29.33
C LEU A 418 10.37 -16.11 28.00
N TYR A 419 11.20 -17.02 27.53
CA TYR A 419 11.74 -16.98 26.17
C TYR A 419 10.79 -17.73 25.25
N GLN A 420 10.25 -17.05 24.24
CA GLN A 420 9.33 -17.61 23.25
C GLN A 420 9.84 -17.21 21.85
N PRO A 421 10.77 -17.99 21.27
CA PRO A 421 11.22 -17.72 19.92
C PRO A 421 10.05 -17.85 18.93
N PRO A 422 10.01 -17.04 17.86
CA PRO A 422 9.02 -17.23 16.81
C PRO A 422 9.20 -18.62 16.16
N PRO A 423 8.11 -19.24 15.66
CA PRO A 423 8.23 -20.46 14.87
C PRO A 423 9.13 -20.21 13.66
N PRO A 424 9.83 -21.25 13.16
CA PRO A 424 10.64 -21.13 11.95
C PRO A 424 9.76 -20.65 10.79
N PRO A 425 10.32 -19.85 9.85
CA PRO A 425 9.57 -19.39 8.69
C PRO A 425 9.09 -20.59 7.87
N ARG A 426 7.91 -20.45 7.28
CA ARG A 426 7.33 -21.50 6.45
C ARG A 426 8.23 -21.72 5.22
N PRO A 427 8.45 -22.98 4.81
CA PRO A 427 9.18 -23.25 3.57
C PRO A 427 8.45 -22.62 2.38
N LEU A 428 9.22 -22.11 1.42
CA LEU A 428 8.68 -21.68 0.14
C LEU A 428 8.14 -22.89 -0.64
N PRO A 429 7.20 -22.68 -1.58
CA PRO A 429 6.75 -23.75 -2.47
C PRO A 429 7.93 -24.39 -3.23
N SER A 430 7.82 -25.68 -3.57
CA SER A 430 8.84 -26.35 -4.39
C SER A 430 8.93 -25.72 -5.78
N ASN A 431 10.02 -25.93 -6.53
CA ASN A 431 10.14 -25.40 -7.89
C ASN A 431 8.98 -25.86 -8.80
N GLU A 432 8.56 -27.13 -8.69
CA GLU A 432 7.42 -27.67 -9.43
C GLU A 432 6.11 -26.97 -9.07
N GLU A 433 5.86 -26.77 -7.77
CA GLU A 433 4.68 -26.03 -7.29
C GLU A 433 4.73 -24.57 -7.73
N MET A 434 5.90 -23.93 -7.67
CA MET A 434 6.13 -22.55 -8.12
C MET A 434 5.83 -22.39 -9.61
N LEU A 435 6.29 -23.31 -10.45
CA LEU A 435 5.99 -23.28 -11.89
C LEU A 435 4.48 -23.40 -12.15
N SER A 436 3.79 -24.27 -11.43
CA SER A 436 2.33 -24.35 -11.51
C SER A 436 1.67 -23.02 -11.08
N ILE A 437 2.12 -22.44 -9.97
CA ILE A 437 1.63 -21.14 -9.47
C ILE A 437 1.82 -20.03 -10.51
N LEU A 438 2.99 -19.96 -11.14
CA LEU A 438 3.32 -18.97 -12.17
C LEU A 438 2.47 -19.14 -13.43
N ARG A 439 2.23 -20.38 -13.87
CA ARG A 439 1.34 -20.68 -15.01
C ARG A 439 -0.09 -20.21 -14.74
N HIS A 440 -0.64 -20.50 -13.56
CA HIS A 440 -1.98 -20.04 -13.17
C HIS A 440 -2.06 -18.52 -13.06
N MET A 441 -1.02 -17.87 -12.54
CA MET A 441 -0.97 -16.42 -12.49
C MET A 441 -0.91 -15.80 -13.90
N SER A 442 -0.17 -16.40 -14.84
CA SER A 442 -0.15 -15.94 -16.24
C SER A 442 -1.54 -15.97 -16.86
N ILE A 443 -2.29 -17.06 -16.66
CA ILE A 443 -3.68 -17.19 -17.14
C ILE A 443 -4.56 -16.06 -16.56
N CYS A 444 -4.41 -15.75 -15.28
CA CYS A 444 -5.16 -14.65 -14.65
C CYS A 444 -4.86 -13.29 -15.33
N PHE A 445 -3.59 -13.02 -15.63
CA PHE A 445 -3.17 -11.78 -16.28
C PHE A 445 -3.62 -11.71 -17.74
N ASP A 446 -3.53 -12.81 -18.50
CA ASP A 446 -4.00 -12.88 -19.90
C ASP A 446 -5.50 -12.55 -19.98
N ILE A 447 -6.30 -13.13 -19.07
CA ILE A 447 -7.74 -12.91 -18.99
C ILE A 447 -8.06 -11.49 -18.51
N ALA A 448 -7.36 -10.98 -17.49
CA ALA A 448 -7.53 -9.61 -17.01
C ALA A 448 -7.22 -8.59 -18.11
N TRP A 449 -6.15 -8.81 -18.87
CA TRP A 449 -5.75 -7.97 -19.99
C TRP A 449 -6.77 -8.02 -21.13
N TYR A 450 -7.19 -9.22 -21.53
CA TYR A 450 -8.21 -9.41 -22.56
C TYR A 450 -9.53 -8.72 -22.18
N HIS A 451 -9.97 -8.88 -20.92
CA HIS A 451 -11.20 -8.27 -20.41
C HIS A 451 -11.10 -6.74 -20.40
N ARG A 452 -9.98 -6.18 -19.96
CA ARG A 452 -9.73 -4.74 -19.98
C ARG A 452 -9.73 -4.16 -21.38
N LYS A 453 -9.13 -4.87 -22.34
CA LYS A 453 -8.98 -4.43 -23.73
C LYS A 453 -10.31 -4.42 -24.47
N ASN A 454 -11.16 -5.41 -24.24
CA ASN A 454 -12.40 -5.60 -24.99
C ASN A 454 -13.66 -5.11 -24.26
N SER A 455 -13.54 -4.52 -23.06
CA SER A 455 -14.68 -4.02 -22.28
C SER A 455 -14.39 -2.69 -21.58
N ASN A 456 -15.42 -2.06 -21.03
CA ASN A 456 -15.30 -0.85 -20.21
C ASN A 456 -15.08 -1.16 -18.72
N TYR A 457 -14.78 -2.40 -18.36
CA TYR A 457 -14.60 -2.83 -16.97
C TYR A 457 -13.13 -2.81 -16.53
N LEU A 458 -12.89 -2.97 -15.23
CA LEU A 458 -11.55 -3.06 -14.65
C LEU A 458 -10.83 -4.34 -15.13
N GLY A 459 -9.51 -4.24 -15.32
CA GLY A 459 -8.63 -5.35 -15.66
C GLY A 459 -8.17 -6.13 -14.44
N ILE A 460 -9.11 -6.63 -13.63
CA ILE A 460 -8.82 -7.44 -12.44
C ILE A 460 -9.45 -8.81 -12.66
N CYS A 461 -8.68 -9.88 -12.44
CA CYS A 461 -9.13 -11.25 -12.56
C CYS A 461 -8.94 -11.99 -11.23
N ALA A 462 -9.81 -12.94 -10.97
CA ALA A 462 -9.69 -13.91 -9.91
C ALA A 462 -10.01 -15.31 -10.46
N MET A 463 -9.20 -16.28 -10.06
CA MET A 463 -9.31 -17.67 -10.47
C MET A 463 -9.22 -18.57 -9.25
N MET A 464 -10.11 -19.55 -9.17
CA MET A 464 -10.13 -20.55 -8.11
C MET A 464 -9.68 -21.89 -8.67
N VAL A 465 -8.67 -22.48 -8.03
CA VAL A 465 -8.02 -23.72 -8.46
C VAL A 465 -8.05 -24.72 -7.33
N ARG A 466 -8.32 -25.99 -7.68
CA ARG A 466 -8.12 -27.12 -6.78
C ARG A 466 -6.67 -27.60 -6.89
N PRO A 467 -5.81 -27.33 -5.90
CA PRO A 467 -4.38 -27.64 -6.00
C PRO A 467 -4.10 -29.15 -6.12
N SER A 468 -4.92 -30.02 -5.52
CA SER A 468 -4.70 -31.48 -5.55
C SER A 468 -4.82 -32.10 -6.94
N LYS A 469 -5.53 -31.45 -7.87
CA LYS A 469 -5.74 -31.92 -9.25
C LYS A 469 -5.22 -30.93 -10.30
N ASN A 470 -4.66 -29.80 -9.85
CA ASN A 470 -4.29 -28.68 -10.70
C ASN A 470 -5.45 -28.20 -11.61
N GLU A 471 -6.68 -28.23 -11.06
CA GLU A 471 -7.92 -28.08 -11.81
C GLU A 471 -8.52 -26.68 -11.57
N ILE A 472 -8.77 -25.94 -12.65
CA ILE A 472 -9.42 -24.62 -12.58
C ILE A 472 -10.92 -24.81 -12.40
N ILE A 473 -11.46 -24.30 -11.30
CA ILE A 473 -12.88 -24.41 -10.95
C ILE A 473 -13.66 -23.22 -11.53
N ALA A 474 -13.13 -22.01 -11.33
CA ALA A 474 -13.78 -20.79 -11.78
C ALA A 474 -12.73 -19.75 -12.17
N VAL A 475 -13.03 -18.97 -13.21
CA VAL A 475 -12.25 -17.79 -13.60
C VAL A 475 -13.23 -16.66 -13.87
N THR A 476 -12.99 -15.51 -13.27
CA THR A 476 -13.90 -14.36 -13.38
C THR A 476 -13.15 -13.05 -13.35
N CYS A 477 -13.70 -12.05 -14.05
CA CYS A 477 -13.19 -10.70 -14.01
C CYS A 477 -14.08 -9.79 -13.15
N ASP A 478 -13.50 -8.65 -12.79
CA ASP A 478 -14.22 -7.56 -12.14
C ASP A 478 -15.17 -6.89 -13.13
N THR A 479 -16.43 -6.71 -12.74
CA THR A 479 -17.46 -6.10 -13.58
C THR A 479 -17.75 -4.66 -13.18
N SER A 480 -16.89 -4.05 -12.36
CA SER A 480 -16.94 -2.62 -12.06
C SER A 480 -16.47 -1.83 -13.29
N CYS A 481 -17.27 -0.85 -13.73
CA CYS A 481 -16.94 -0.06 -14.91
C CYS A 481 -15.88 1.01 -14.59
N ARG A 482 -15.00 1.29 -15.56
CA ARG A 482 -13.94 2.31 -15.43
C ARG A 482 -14.49 3.72 -15.27
N ASN A 483 -15.69 3.98 -15.80
CA ASN A 483 -16.34 5.29 -15.75
C ASN A 483 -16.74 5.70 -14.31
N HIS A 484 -16.92 4.73 -13.42
CA HIS A 484 -17.24 4.96 -12.00
C HIS A 484 -16.04 5.39 -11.15
N MET A 485 -14.82 5.30 -11.67
CA MET A 485 -13.62 5.83 -11.01
C MET A 485 -13.27 7.26 -11.47
N SER A 486 -14.17 7.92 -12.21
CA SER A 486 -14.04 9.32 -12.64
C SER A 486 -14.88 10.26 -11.77
N ASP A 487 -14.44 11.52 -11.62
CA ASP A 487 -15.14 12.57 -10.85
C ASP A 487 -16.55 12.90 -11.38
N LYS A 488 -16.95 12.32 -12.52
CA LYS A 488 -18.27 12.46 -13.15
C LYS A 488 -19.32 11.45 -12.66
N TRP A 489 -19.06 10.70 -11.59
CA TRP A 489 -20.05 9.77 -11.00
C TRP A 489 -21.43 10.43 -10.77
N LYS A 490 -21.48 11.74 -10.51
CA LYS A 490 -22.74 12.49 -10.33
C LYS A 490 -23.58 12.64 -11.62
N GLU A 491 -22.99 12.49 -12.80
CA GLU A 491 -23.62 12.80 -14.09
C GLU A 491 -23.90 11.57 -14.96
N MET A 492 -23.23 10.43 -14.72
CA MET A 492 -23.42 9.19 -15.48
C MET A 492 -24.10 8.12 -14.62
N LYS A 493 -25.37 7.84 -14.89
CA LYS A 493 -26.08 6.65 -14.36
C LYS A 493 -25.68 5.42 -15.19
N CYS A 494 -24.71 4.64 -14.74
CA CYS A 494 -24.53 3.28 -15.25
C CYS A 494 -25.53 2.37 -14.52
N GLU A 495 -26.68 2.10 -15.13
CA GLU A 495 -27.77 1.34 -14.49
C GLU A 495 -27.43 -0.15 -14.25
N SER A 496 -26.36 -0.67 -14.86
CA SER A 496 -25.98 -2.08 -14.80
C SER A 496 -24.72 -2.40 -13.99
N CYS A 497 -23.93 -1.41 -13.57
CA CYS A 497 -22.68 -1.64 -12.85
C CYS A 497 -22.92 -1.62 -11.33
N GLN A 498 -22.71 -2.76 -10.67
CA GLN A 498 -22.79 -2.86 -9.21
C GLN A 498 -21.38 -2.71 -8.58
N PRO A 499 -21.18 -1.79 -7.61
CA PRO A 499 -19.87 -1.59 -6.98
C PRO A 499 -19.31 -2.78 -6.19
N PHE A 500 -20.10 -3.84 -5.99
CA PHE A 500 -19.72 -4.99 -5.17
C PHE A 500 -19.35 -6.24 -5.98
N THR A 501 -19.44 -6.19 -7.31
CA THR A 501 -19.17 -7.34 -8.20
C THR A 501 -17.69 -7.42 -8.57
N HIS A 502 -16.85 -7.40 -7.54
CA HIS A 502 -15.40 -7.55 -7.68
C HIS A 502 -15.03 -8.94 -8.20
N ALA A 503 -13.89 -9.06 -8.87
CA ALA A 503 -13.43 -10.33 -9.44
C ALA A 503 -13.49 -11.50 -8.44
N VAL A 504 -13.05 -11.29 -7.19
CA VAL A 504 -13.08 -12.33 -6.15
C VAL A 504 -14.51 -12.73 -5.75
N MET A 505 -15.44 -11.78 -5.69
CA MET A 505 -16.84 -12.06 -5.35
C MET A 505 -17.48 -12.91 -6.44
N ASN A 506 -17.30 -12.50 -7.70
CA ASN A 506 -17.78 -13.24 -8.87
C ASN A 506 -17.16 -14.65 -8.91
N CYS A 507 -15.89 -14.80 -8.52
CA CYS A 507 -15.20 -16.07 -8.49
C CYS A 507 -15.79 -17.03 -7.45
N ILE A 508 -16.07 -16.53 -6.24
CA ILE A 508 -16.72 -17.32 -5.17
C ILE A 508 -18.12 -17.74 -5.61
N GLU A 509 -18.89 -16.83 -6.21
CA GLU A 509 -20.22 -17.12 -6.72
C GLU A 509 -20.18 -18.21 -7.81
N SER A 510 -19.32 -18.05 -8.83
CA SER A 510 -19.16 -19.01 -9.93
C SER A 510 -18.72 -20.40 -9.42
N ALA A 511 -17.76 -20.44 -8.49
CA ALA A 511 -17.33 -21.67 -7.85
C ALA A 511 -18.48 -22.34 -7.08
N SER A 512 -19.30 -21.57 -6.38
CA SER A 512 -20.45 -22.08 -5.63
C SER A 512 -21.52 -22.71 -6.52
N TRP A 513 -21.75 -22.16 -7.72
CA TRP A 513 -22.70 -22.71 -8.70
C TRP A 513 -22.23 -24.07 -9.24
N LYS A 514 -20.94 -24.21 -9.55
CA LYS A 514 -20.37 -25.48 -10.03
C LYS A 514 -20.36 -26.57 -8.96
N VAL A 515 -20.10 -26.19 -7.70
CA VAL A 515 -20.16 -27.12 -6.54
C VAL A 515 -21.61 -27.46 -6.15
N GLY A 516 -22.54 -26.49 -6.23
CA GLY A 516 -23.95 -26.64 -5.88
C GLY A 516 -24.80 -27.36 -6.92
N SER A 517 -24.52 -27.17 -8.21
CA SER A 517 -25.20 -27.86 -9.32
C SER A 517 -24.91 -29.37 -9.33
N TYR A 518 -23.77 -29.78 -8.75
CA TYR A 518 -23.44 -31.19 -8.52
C TYR A 518 -24.37 -31.84 -7.49
N LYS A 519 -24.69 -31.15 -6.38
CA LYS A 519 -25.66 -31.63 -5.36
C LYS A 519 -27.12 -31.56 -5.86
N ARG A 520 -27.45 -30.58 -6.72
CA ARG A 520 -28.83 -30.38 -7.22
C ARG A 520 -29.23 -31.36 -8.34
N ARG A 521 -28.26 -31.89 -9.11
CA ARG A 521 -28.50 -32.95 -10.12
C ARG A 521 -28.97 -34.29 -9.54
N GLN A 522 -28.83 -34.52 -8.24
CA GLN A 522 -29.38 -35.71 -7.58
C GLN A 522 -30.84 -35.57 -7.11
N SER A 523 -31.44 -34.37 -7.15
CA SER A 523 -32.76 -34.17 -6.49
C SER A 523 -33.88 -33.60 -7.35
N LEU A 524 -33.64 -32.96 -8.50
CA LEU A 524 -34.74 -32.34 -9.25
C LEU A 524 -34.59 -32.46 -10.77
N GLN A 525 -35.16 -33.54 -11.32
CA GLN A 525 -35.96 -33.44 -12.54
C GLN A 525 -37.15 -32.52 -12.25
N SER A 526 -37.06 -31.25 -12.64
CA SER A 526 -38.16 -30.43 -13.20
C SER A 526 -37.95 -28.93 -13.03
N LYS A 527 -38.12 -28.22 -14.16
CA LYS A 527 -38.50 -26.80 -14.34
C LYS A 527 -37.52 -25.69 -13.94
N ALA A 528 -36.92 -25.14 -15.02
CA ALA A 528 -36.80 -23.72 -15.41
C ALA A 528 -36.25 -22.69 -14.39
N LEU A 529 -35.21 -21.96 -14.81
CA LEU A 529 -35.33 -20.51 -15.06
C LEU A 529 -34.13 -19.99 -15.88
N SER A 530 -34.47 -19.16 -16.87
CA SER A 530 -33.60 -18.50 -17.83
C SER A 530 -33.04 -17.18 -17.30
N ASP A 531 -32.02 -16.71 -18.00
CA ASP A 531 -31.49 -15.32 -18.04
C ASP A 531 -30.39 -14.97 -17.02
N CYS A 532 -29.15 -15.39 -17.32
CA CYS A 532 -27.96 -14.53 -17.46
C CYS A 532 -26.70 -15.43 -17.67
N SER A 533 -26.32 -15.79 -18.90
CA SER A 533 -25.08 -16.57 -19.14
C SER A 533 -24.36 -16.35 -20.48
N SER A 534 -24.86 -15.53 -21.39
CA SER A 534 -24.40 -15.60 -22.79
C SER A 534 -23.05 -14.95 -23.11
N TYR A 535 -22.26 -14.49 -22.14
CA TYR A 535 -20.93 -13.91 -22.40
C TYR A 535 -19.77 -14.70 -21.76
N CYS A 536 -20.06 -15.54 -20.76
CA CYS A 536 -19.08 -16.42 -20.13
C CYS A 536 -19.07 -17.82 -20.77
N ASP A 537 -20.22 -18.24 -21.31
CA ASP A 537 -20.41 -19.56 -21.94
C ASP A 537 -19.57 -19.74 -23.23
N GLU A 538 -19.23 -18.65 -23.93
CA GLU A 538 -18.46 -18.72 -25.18
C GLU A 538 -16.96 -18.98 -24.93
N ALA A 539 -16.45 -18.56 -23.77
CA ALA A 539 -15.10 -18.88 -23.30
C ALA A 539 -15.04 -20.31 -22.70
N GLU A 540 -16.09 -20.77 -22.02
CA GLU A 540 -16.15 -22.13 -21.45
C GLU A 540 -16.39 -23.23 -22.50
N ARG A 541 -17.24 -23.01 -23.51
CA ARG A 541 -17.46 -23.96 -24.62
C ARG A 541 -16.22 -24.19 -25.50
N SER A 542 -15.23 -23.32 -25.38
CA SER A 542 -13.96 -23.44 -26.08
C SER A 542 -12.93 -24.30 -25.33
N LEU A 543 -13.19 -24.64 -24.06
CA LEU A 543 -12.26 -25.34 -23.15
C LEU A 543 -12.68 -26.77 -22.82
N THR A 544 -13.95 -27.12 -23.03
CA THR A 544 -14.46 -28.50 -22.90
C THR A 544 -14.80 -29.02 -24.28
N GLY A 545 -13.89 -29.81 -24.89
CA GLY A 545 -14.03 -30.30 -26.26
C GLY A 545 -15.20 -31.27 -26.47
N ASP A 546 -16.42 -30.74 -26.60
CA ASP A 546 -17.58 -31.46 -27.13
C ASP A 546 -18.03 -30.76 -28.41
N SER A 547 -17.57 -31.27 -29.55
CA SER A 547 -18.16 -30.99 -30.85
C SER A 547 -18.97 -32.20 -31.27
N ASP A 548 -20.29 -32.09 -31.24
CA ASP A 548 -21.12 -32.58 -32.34
C ASP A 548 -22.53 -32.02 -32.28
N SER A 549 -22.90 -31.33 -33.36
CA SER A 549 -24.28 -31.05 -33.73
C SER A 549 -24.79 -32.25 -34.52
N ASN A 550 -25.69 -33.05 -33.94
CA ASN A 550 -26.62 -33.83 -34.74
C ASN A 550 -28.01 -33.89 -34.11
N SER A 551 -28.98 -33.73 -35.00
CA SER A 551 -30.41 -33.82 -34.79
C SER A 551 -30.84 -35.17 -34.22
N PHE A 552 -31.78 -35.11 -33.28
CA PHE A 552 -32.83 -36.09 -32.96
C PHE A 552 -32.76 -37.45 -33.69
N GLU A 553 -32.51 -38.53 -32.94
CA GLU A 553 -33.22 -39.81 -33.04
C GLU A 553 -32.96 -40.69 -31.80
N SER A 554 -33.89 -41.60 -31.55
CA SER A 554 -34.15 -42.37 -30.32
C SER A 554 -33.33 -43.66 -30.16
N GLU A 555 -33.24 -44.16 -28.91
CA GLU A 555 -32.81 -45.53 -28.48
C GLU A 555 -31.28 -45.81 -28.61
N THR A 556 -30.54 -46.46 -27.71
CA THR A 556 -30.76 -47.38 -26.58
C THR A 556 -29.48 -47.40 -25.71
N ASP A 557 -29.62 -47.86 -24.46
CA ASP A 557 -28.57 -48.06 -23.46
C ASP A 557 -27.29 -48.73 -23.96
N THR A 558 -26.12 -48.13 -23.63
CA THR A 558 -24.94 -48.86 -23.17
C THR A 558 -24.02 -47.97 -22.34
N GLU A 559 -23.80 -48.41 -21.11
CA GLU A 559 -22.88 -47.85 -20.13
C GLU A 559 -21.42 -47.96 -20.57
N THR A 560 -20.67 -46.87 -20.53
CA THR A 560 -19.25 -46.89 -20.15
C THR A 560 -18.93 -45.69 -19.27
N THR A 561 -18.47 -46.02 -18.07
CA THR A 561 -18.22 -45.17 -16.91
C THR A 561 -16.88 -44.46 -16.99
N ASP A 562 -16.88 -43.13 -16.81
CA ASP A 562 -15.86 -42.48 -15.98
C ASP A 562 -16.45 -41.23 -15.29
N LYS A 563 -17.07 -41.46 -14.13
CA LYS A 563 -17.66 -40.41 -13.28
C LYS A 563 -16.55 -39.85 -12.39
N SER A 564 -16.07 -38.64 -12.68
CA SER A 564 -15.24 -37.88 -11.73
C SER A 564 -16.12 -37.42 -10.54
N SER A 565 -16.16 -38.23 -9.48
CA SER A 565 -16.86 -37.93 -8.24
C SER A 565 -16.15 -36.79 -7.49
N LEU A 566 -16.87 -35.71 -7.15
CA LEU A 566 -16.43 -34.78 -6.10
C LEU A 566 -16.52 -35.51 -4.75
N PRO A 567 -15.53 -35.36 -3.84
CA PRO A 567 -15.60 -35.99 -2.51
C PRO A 567 -16.85 -35.54 -1.76
N ASP A 568 -17.49 -36.45 -1.02
CA ASP A 568 -18.66 -36.18 -0.16
C ASP A 568 -18.42 -35.05 0.87
N ASP A 569 -17.15 -34.71 1.13
CA ASP A 569 -16.70 -33.67 2.05
C ASP A 569 -16.60 -32.26 1.44
N ALA A 570 -17.03 -32.03 0.19
CA ALA A 570 -16.99 -30.72 -0.45
C ALA A 570 -17.94 -29.73 0.25
N TYR A 571 -17.37 -28.92 1.16
CA TYR A 571 -18.04 -27.84 1.87
C TYR A 571 -17.45 -26.48 1.47
N MET A 572 -18.27 -25.63 0.83
CA MET A 572 -17.85 -24.30 0.32
C MET A 572 -16.62 -24.38 -0.60
N CYS A 573 -15.65 -23.46 -0.46
CA CYS A 573 -14.42 -23.40 -1.23
C CYS A 573 -13.23 -23.99 -0.44
N THR A 574 -13.50 -24.91 0.49
CA THR A 574 -12.48 -25.49 1.36
C THR A 574 -11.41 -26.21 0.54
N GLY A 575 -10.14 -25.96 0.84
CA GLY A 575 -9.00 -26.58 0.16
C GLY A 575 -8.61 -25.94 -1.19
N MET A 576 -9.33 -24.91 -1.63
CA MET A 576 -9.06 -24.21 -2.89
C MET A 576 -7.99 -23.12 -2.73
N ASP A 577 -7.18 -22.95 -3.77
CA ASP A 577 -6.27 -21.83 -3.94
C ASP A 577 -6.96 -20.77 -4.81
N VAL A 578 -6.88 -19.50 -4.39
CA VAL A 578 -7.41 -18.37 -5.17
C VAL A 578 -6.26 -17.53 -5.69
N TYR A 579 -6.16 -17.44 -7.00
CA TYR A 579 -5.24 -16.58 -7.72
C TYR A 579 -5.94 -15.27 -8.05
N THR A 580 -5.31 -14.13 -7.81
CA THR A 580 -5.85 -12.84 -8.24
C THR A 580 -4.75 -11.92 -8.71
N THR A 581 -5.01 -11.15 -9.76
CA THR A 581 -4.00 -10.25 -10.32
C THR A 581 -3.61 -9.14 -9.34
N ARG A 582 -4.56 -8.71 -8.50
CA ARG A 582 -4.39 -7.62 -7.54
C ARG A 582 -4.84 -8.03 -6.14
N GLU A 583 -4.15 -7.54 -5.12
CA GLU A 583 -4.51 -7.82 -3.72
C GLU A 583 -5.97 -7.45 -3.43
N PRO A 584 -6.75 -8.39 -2.87
CA PRO A 584 -8.18 -8.19 -2.62
C PRO A 584 -8.43 -7.11 -1.57
N CYS A 585 -9.52 -6.37 -1.72
CA CYS A 585 -9.94 -5.41 -0.71
C CYS A 585 -10.47 -6.10 0.57
N LEU A 586 -10.70 -5.34 1.65
CA LEU A 586 -11.23 -5.89 2.91
C LEU A 586 -12.52 -6.71 2.73
N MET A 587 -13.46 -6.26 1.89
CA MET A 587 -14.69 -7.00 1.59
C MET A 587 -14.37 -8.37 0.96
N CYS A 588 -13.56 -8.38 -0.10
CA CYS A 588 -13.14 -9.60 -0.78
C CYS A 588 -12.36 -10.54 0.16
N CYS A 589 -11.49 -9.99 1.02
CA CYS A 589 -10.77 -10.76 2.03
C CYS A 589 -11.73 -11.42 3.02
N MET A 590 -12.73 -10.70 3.52
CA MET A 590 -13.72 -11.26 4.44
C MET A 590 -14.59 -12.32 3.74
N ALA A 591 -14.93 -12.12 2.47
CA ALA A 591 -15.61 -13.12 1.66
C ALA A 591 -14.78 -14.40 1.51
N LEU A 592 -13.46 -14.30 1.32
CA LEU A 592 -12.54 -15.44 1.28
C LEU A 592 -12.45 -16.18 2.62
N VAL A 593 -12.49 -15.45 3.76
CA VAL A 593 -12.62 -16.06 5.10
C VAL A 593 -13.91 -16.87 5.19
N HIS A 594 -15.04 -16.29 4.76
CA HIS A 594 -16.32 -16.98 4.76
C HIS A 594 -16.35 -18.19 3.82
N ALA A 595 -15.70 -18.11 2.66
CA ALA A 595 -15.59 -19.20 1.69
C ALA A 595 -14.65 -20.33 2.15
N ARG A 596 -13.87 -20.12 3.21
CA ARG A 596 -12.90 -21.06 3.79
C ARG A 596 -11.81 -21.51 2.83
N VAL A 597 -11.33 -20.60 1.98
CA VAL A 597 -10.23 -20.89 1.05
C VAL A 597 -8.96 -21.30 1.79
N LYS A 598 -8.10 -22.09 1.14
CA LYS A 598 -6.83 -22.57 1.70
C LYS A 598 -5.75 -21.49 1.61
N ARG A 599 -5.58 -20.95 0.40
CA ARG A 599 -4.48 -20.02 0.09
C ARG A 599 -4.95 -18.98 -0.92
N VAL A 600 -4.43 -17.77 -0.79
CA VAL A 600 -4.58 -16.67 -1.75
C VAL A 600 -3.22 -16.33 -2.32
N ILE A 601 -3.11 -16.31 -3.65
CA ILE A 601 -1.91 -15.92 -4.38
C ILE A 601 -2.22 -14.65 -5.15
N PHE A 602 -1.43 -13.60 -4.97
CA PHE A 602 -1.59 -12.36 -5.71
C PHE A 602 -0.26 -11.81 -6.23
N ALA A 603 -0.31 -11.02 -7.31
CA ALA A 603 0.87 -10.40 -7.91
C ALA A 603 1.01 -8.92 -7.54
N ILE A 604 -0.04 -8.11 -7.73
CA ILE A 604 0.02 -6.66 -7.56
C ILE A 604 -0.53 -6.26 -6.18
N PRO A 605 0.25 -5.64 -5.28
CA PRO A 605 -0.25 -5.13 -4.01
C PRO A 605 -1.31 -4.03 -4.18
N ASN A 606 -2.22 -3.90 -3.22
CA ASN A 606 -3.26 -2.87 -3.21
C ASN A 606 -3.02 -1.88 -2.08
N LYS A 607 -2.24 -0.84 -2.39
CA LYS A 607 -1.78 0.19 -1.43
C LYS A 607 -2.92 0.98 -0.74
N TYR A 608 -4.09 1.06 -1.37
CA TYR A 608 -5.19 1.92 -0.89
C TYR A 608 -6.28 1.13 -0.16
N PHE A 609 -6.60 -0.07 -0.63
CA PHE A 609 -7.75 -0.82 -0.12
C PHE A 609 -7.43 -2.28 0.22
N GLY A 610 -6.18 -2.71 0.09
CA GLY A 610 -5.73 -4.08 0.33
C GLY A 610 -6.03 -4.55 1.75
N GLY A 611 -6.66 -5.71 1.86
CA GLY A 611 -7.01 -6.34 3.14
C GLY A 611 -6.00 -7.38 3.64
N LEU A 612 -4.89 -7.60 2.93
CA LEU A 612 -3.87 -8.59 3.27
C LEU A 612 -2.55 -7.94 3.72
N GLY A 613 -2.51 -6.62 3.85
CA GLY A 613 -1.38 -5.86 4.37
C GLY A 613 -0.89 -4.74 3.46
N GLY A 614 -1.42 -4.62 2.24
CA GLY A 614 -1.06 -3.52 1.33
C GLY A 614 -1.74 -2.19 1.66
N GLY A 615 -2.95 -2.19 2.22
CA GLY A 615 -3.71 -0.97 2.49
C GLY A 615 -3.05 -0.02 3.54
N PRO A 616 -3.51 1.24 3.68
CA PRO A 616 -2.90 2.24 4.57
C PRO A 616 -2.92 1.85 6.05
N SER A 617 -3.89 1.02 6.44
CA SER A 617 -4.00 0.47 7.78
C SER A 617 -3.04 -0.69 8.06
N GLY A 618 -2.38 -1.23 7.02
CA GLY A 618 -1.56 -2.44 7.10
C GLY A 618 -2.35 -3.68 7.57
N THR A 619 -3.68 -3.67 7.44
CA THR A 619 -4.54 -4.73 7.99
C THR A 619 -4.24 -6.06 7.30
N GLN A 620 -3.89 -7.08 8.10
CA GLN A 620 -3.69 -8.46 7.65
C GLN A 620 -4.90 -9.29 8.10
N LEU A 621 -6.01 -9.21 7.37
CA LEU A 621 -7.28 -9.82 7.78
C LEU A 621 -7.14 -11.33 8.01
N HIS A 622 -6.36 -11.99 7.15
CA HIS A 622 -6.08 -13.43 7.21
C HIS A 622 -5.32 -13.88 8.47
N LYS A 623 -4.90 -12.96 9.35
CA LYS A 623 -4.22 -13.22 10.63
C LYS A 623 -4.99 -12.77 11.86
N VAL A 624 -6.17 -12.16 11.71
CA VAL A 624 -6.93 -11.66 12.86
C VAL A 624 -7.39 -12.84 13.71
N ALA A 625 -6.84 -12.97 14.92
CA ALA A 625 -7.06 -14.12 15.80
C ALA A 625 -8.53 -14.34 16.21
N ALA A 626 -9.35 -13.28 16.17
CA ALA A 626 -10.78 -13.35 16.48
C ALA A 626 -11.62 -13.98 15.36
N LEU A 627 -11.07 -14.18 14.16
CA LEU A 627 -11.78 -14.81 13.05
C LEU A 627 -11.72 -16.34 13.16
N ASN A 628 -12.82 -16.98 12.73
CA ASN A 628 -12.99 -18.43 12.84
C ASN A 628 -12.27 -19.23 11.74
N HIS A 629 -11.70 -18.56 10.73
CA HIS A 629 -10.97 -19.18 9.64
C HIS A 629 -9.80 -18.28 9.23
N HIS A 630 -8.68 -18.90 8.87
CA HIS A 630 -7.46 -18.25 8.39
C HIS A 630 -6.99 -18.94 7.13
N PHE A 631 -6.32 -18.20 6.25
CA PHE A 631 -5.78 -18.74 5.00
C PHE A 631 -4.38 -18.22 4.76
N ASP A 632 -3.62 -18.97 3.98
CA ASP A 632 -2.25 -18.60 3.64
C ASP A 632 -2.23 -17.55 2.53
N VAL A 633 -1.23 -16.67 2.53
CA VAL A 633 -1.13 -15.59 1.54
C VAL A 633 0.26 -15.56 0.93
N LEU A 634 0.35 -15.80 -0.37
CA LEU A 634 1.59 -15.75 -1.14
C LEU A 634 1.57 -14.56 -2.11
N HIS A 635 2.54 -13.66 -1.97
CA HIS A 635 2.76 -12.56 -2.91
C HIS A 635 3.85 -12.95 -3.91
N LEU A 636 3.56 -12.80 -5.21
CA LEU A 636 4.50 -13.03 -6.31
C LEU A 636 5.14 -11.70 -6.71
N GLU A 637 6.16 -11.28 -5.97
CA GLU A 637 6.84 -10.00 -6.19
C GLU A 637 7.61 -9.99 -7.52
N GLY A 638 7.35 -8.97 -8.34
CA GLY A 638 8.00 -8.80 -9.64
C GLY A 638 7.33 -9.56 -10.79
N PHE A 639 6.27 -10.34 -10.54
CA PHE A 639 5.55 -11.07 -11.59
C PHE A 639 4.98 -10.11 -12.66
N GLU A 640 4.42 -8.98 -12.24
CA GLU A 640 3.86 -7.96 -13.12
C GLU A 640 4.90 -7.28 -14.01
N LYS A 641 6.18 -7.32 -13.64
CA LYS A 641 7.29 -6.73 -14.40
C LYS A 641 7.79 -7.65 -15.50
N ILE A 642 7.60 -8.96 -15.34
CA ILE A 642 8.05 -9.98 -16.30
C ILE A 642 6.94 -10.45 -17.24
N TRP A 643 5.69 -10.41 -16.77
CA TRP A 643 4.57 -10.90 -17.55
C TRP A 643 4.38 -10.03 -18.79
N LYS A 644 4.25 -10.69 -19.94
CA LYS A 644 3.92 -10.06 -21.21
C LYS A 644 2.68 -10.73 -21.76
N PRO A 645 1.74 -9.98 -22.38
CA PRO A 645 0.58 -10.58 -22.99
C PRO A 645 1.05 -11.55 -24.07
N THR A 646 0.77 -12.83 -23.86
CA THR A 646 0.98 -13.81 -24.92
C THR A 646 -0.08 -13.51 -25.97
N ILE A 647 0.31 -13.06 -27.17
CA ILE A 647 -0.65 -12.99 -28.27
C ILE A 647 -1.15 -14.41 -28.44
N ILE A 648 -2.42 -14.67 -28.09
CA ILE A 648 -3.10 -15.90 -28.45
C ILE A 648 -3.20 -15.87 -29.98
N THR A 649 -2.15 -16.34 -30.65
CA THR A 649 -2.14 -16.54 -32.09
C THR A 649 -3.11 -17.66 -32.40
N ASN A 650 -3.72 -17.62 -33.58
CA ASN A 650 -4.71 -18.61 -34.00
C ASN A 650 -4.18 -20.05 -33.99
N ASP A 651 -2.87 -20.27 -33.91
CA ASP A 651 -2.25 -21.60 -33.79
C ASP A 651 -2.34 -22.16 -32.37
N ALA A 652 -2.31 -21.34 -31.31
CA ALA A 652 -2.55 -21.81 -29.93
C ALA A 652 -4.01 -22.27 -29.71
N LYS A 653 -4.95 -21.80 -30.54
CA LYS A 653 -6.33 -22.31 -30.58
C LYS A 653 -6.45 -23.71 -31.18
N ARG A 654 -5.45 -24.20 -31.91
CA ARG A 654 -5.44 -25.57 -32.46
C ARG A 654 -4.87 -26.60 -31.50
N SER A 655 -4.03 -26.18 -30.55
CA SER A 655 -3.43 -27.05 -29.53
C SER A 655 -4.26 -27.14 -28.24
N LEU A 656 -5.21 -26.22 -28.06
CA LEU A 656 -6.14 -26.15 -26.92
C LEU A 656 -7.58 -26.58 -27.27
N LYS A 657 -7.82 -26.99 -28.53
CA LYS A 657 -8.97 -27.81 -28.92
C LYS A 657 -8.54 -29.27 -28.88
#